data_AF-A0A8H3R120-F1
#
_entry.id   AF-A0A8H3R120-F1
#
_cell.length_a   1.000
_cell.length_b   1.000
_cell.length_c   1.000
_cell.angle_alpha   90.00
_cell.angle_beta   90.00
_cell.angle_gamma   90.00
#
_symmetry.space_group_name_H-M   'P 1'
#
loop_
_entity.id
_entity.type
_entity.pdbx_description
1 polymer ?
#
loop_
_entity_poly.entity_id
_entity_poly.type
_entity_poly.pdbx_seq_one_letter_code
_entity_poly.pdbx_strand_id
1 'polypeptide(L)'
;MRYINNIETLYIKDDDEISLLSTDTEFSFFATSNHTSTSTTSPNSPISIITHGINVQMDNIELHIFKLNDPSIINMIEKQLCKVNGIENVEINFATGNALIKYDKNLLGIRDIIEKVECLGLKCKLINNVKLTQLEYFTKRKSILKWKNSFFYSLSFTIPIIIISLIQNIVDVELFHGLFIGDLISLLLSIPVQFGFGKNFYIKSFKELKHGKFTTDILIIITSLFLFIISCISMIYSIFNSSHPLAMFDISTMLITFLMLNRYLENLIKRKSLESITKLLSLIPETTTILYINSITGDVTGKKIIPTECLQVGDIIKITPGIIIPSDGKVVSGSSDIDESIITGKNINNKIGRNVCCGDDVFAGTINGSGSFEMQIIRAGNDTILSQIIKSVKEAQTNKAPIQLFVDKFITYFIPIILLLGIISFILWKESSISIMIIACPCVLSLSGSITVMIGTEIGAQNGMLIKGGRIFEVGSKITEVVFNKTGILTQGKFDVAHYELNLSEITPETFFTIIEAAESSSEHPIGKAIVEFSKQLLNSNENEYDIDINNFESMTGYGIKCDVLLNTADHFSSYATSKIYNVLIGNLEFISQLYQIEIPQSALLIKEEQELLGRTTIFVAINDSFMGSLFLSDLIKPESKLTVVALKSMGLKVSMVTADQKLTAQSIASKCGIDVVYSQLSSKGKLNIIQSLQLSNEIVAMVGNIDDLNDSLALSKADISISLSSLTTDYNMDYSADVTLMNGNLLIDIISLLDLLRKLFNRMKYHFIYICLYSLLSLPVNILLLSLGIYLNPIFAVVFIYLFSLPVFFSNLLLKSWEKPLWKMSSQVNDDTKIRRVPTNEELKEFEFIQVLNEDPRTKTANILGKLKSSSEEPKDAILLLEKSHFGNQELPILSKERILQWIATDNNDIYHWYNGLLTKDEKFPDFKVTLIWPATETHIRKYSFQPRFLIRETPHIYETIVKPYIESIPPNRIQWVYNILSKKSESERILLEVEEESTGFILLPDMKWDTVTLENLYLIAIVHRRDIRCIRDLNDSHLPLLKNLRRQILQFVPQKYSGIRSDELRLFVHHLPSYYHFHVHVTHLRNDTIAGGIAIAKAYLLDDIIENLEKFAQDYYKKVTLTYILGENDPLFPQMNDIGARVTVDV
;
A
#
# COMPACT_ATOMS: atom_id res chain seq x y z
N MET A 1 -13.80 14.45 -20.33
CA MET A 1 -12.79 15.52 -20.52
C MET A 1 -13.33 16.94 -20.73
N ARG A 2 -14.52 17.20 -21.31
CA ARG A 2 -15.08 18.58 -21.40
C ARG A 2 -15.73 19.14 -20.13
N TYR A 3 -15.99 18.31 -19.11
CA TYR A 3 -16.64 18.72 -17.85
C TYR A 3 -15.67 19.21 -16.76
N ILE A 4 -14.36 19.01 -16.93
CA ILE A 4 -13.34 19.36 -15.91
C ILE A 4 -12.84 20.81 -16.07
N ASN A 5 -12.87 21.38 -17.28
CA ASN A 5 -12.38 22.75 -17.52
C ASN A 5 -13.37 23.86 -17.12
N ASN A 6 -14.65 23.58 -16.90
CA ASN A 6 -15.63 24.61 -16.54
C ASN A 6 -15.66 24.95 -15.03
N ILE A 7 -14.88 24.25 -14.21
CA ILE A 7 -14.77 24.54 -12.76
C ILE A 7 -13.65 25.55 -12.47
N GLU A 8 -12.77 25.86 -13.42
CA GLU A 8 -11.61 26.74 -13.18
C GLU A 8 -11.88 28.24 -13.30
N THR A 9 -13.08 28.68 -13.73
CA THR A 9 -13.37 30.09 -14.05
C THR A 9 -14.33 30.83 -13.12
N LEU A 10 -14.74 30.25 -11.98
CA LEU A 10 -15.59 30.95 -11.01
C LEU A 10 -14.93 31.08 -9.64
N TYR A 11 -14.82 32.34 -9.18
CA TYR A 11 -14.44 32.86 -7.86
C TYR A 11 -13.01 33.40 -7.65
N ILE A 12 -12.85 34.66 -8.07
CA ILE A 12 -12.19 35.71 -7.28
C ILE A 12 -13.29 36.72 -6.91
N LYS A 13 -13.72 36.73 -5.65
CA LYS A 13 -14.19 37.91 -4.91
C LYS A 13 -14.31 37.56 -3.42
N ASP A 14 -13.77 38.45 -2.60
CA ASP A 14 -13.77 38.41 -1.15
C ASP A 14 -15.19 38.57 -0.57
N ASP A 15 -15.35 38.05 0.65
CA ASP A 15 -16.45 38.22 1.60
C ASP A 15 -17.87 37.89 1.10
N ASP A 16 -18.39 36.73 1.52
CA ASP A 16 -19.70 36.59 2.18
C ASP A 16 -20.00 35.11 2.48
N GLU A 17 -21.05 34.94 3.28
CA GLU A 17 -21.46 33.81 4.10
C GLU A 17 -21.59 32.43 3.43
N ILE A 18 -21.82 31.45 4.30
CA ILE A 18 -22.19 30.05 4.06
C ILE A 18 -23.36 29.99 3.06
N SER A 19 -23.07 29.92 1.76
CA SER A 19 -24.06 29.66 0.71
C SER A 19 -23.48 28.71 -0.36
N LEU A 20 -23.18 27.48 0.04
CA LEU A 20 -22.91 26.37 -0.89
C LEU A 20 -23.76 25.15 -0.48
N LEU A 21 -25.08 25.38 -0.43
CA LEU A 21 -26.13 24.35 -0.41
C LEU A 21 -27.17 24.70 -1.49
N SER A 22 -26.72 24.93 -2.72
CA SER A 22 -27.63 25.02 -3.88
C SER A 22 -26.88 24.66 -5.16
N THR A 23 -26.70 23.37 -5.37
CA THR A 23 -26.68 22.83 -6.73
C THR A 23 -27.81 21.84 -6.80
N ASP A 24 -28.90 22.28 -7.41
CA ASP A 24 -30.08 21.49 -7.73
C ASP A 24 -29.65 20.22 -8.48
N THR A 25 -29.65 19.10 -7.78
CA THR A 25 -29.70 17.77 -8.38
C THR A 25 -30.97 17.14 -7.84
N GLU A 26 -31.99 17.10 -8.68
CA GLU A 26 -33.27 16.46 -8.40
C GLU A 26 -33.04 14.95 -8.21
N PHE A 27 -32.90 14.52 -6.97
CA PHE A 27 -33.16 13.13 -6.59
C PHE A 27 -34.43 13.12 -5.74
N SER A 28 -35.55 12.75 -6.35
CA SER A 28 -36.75 12.28 -5.65
C SER A 28 -36.51 10.83 -5.25
N PHE A 29 -36.44 10.55 -3.95
CA PHE A 29 -36.06 9.21 -3.45
C PHE A 29 -37.17 8.16 -3.60
N PHE A 30 -38.44 8.57 -3.66
CA PHE A 30 -39.58 7.68 -3.85
C PHE A 30 -40.75 8.43 -4.49
N ALA A 31 -41.10 8.05 -5.72
CA ALA A 31 -42.38 8.37 -6.33
C ALA A 31 -42.80 7.24 -7.26
N THR A 32 -43.36 6.17 -6.69
CA THR A 32 -44.43 5.39 -7.32
C THR A 32 -45.18 4.65 -6.22
N SER A 33 -46.43 5.07 -6.02
CA SER A 33 -47.45 4.33 -5.27
C SER A 33 -47.71 2.98 -5.93
N ASN A 34 -47.71 1.91 -5.14
CA ASN A 34 -48.71 0.85 -5.13
C ASN A 34 -48.20 -0.29 -4.26
N HIS A 35 -48.65 -0.40 -3.01
CA HIS A 35 -49.08 -1.69 -2.48
C HIS A 35 -50.13 -1.47 -1.38
N THR A 36 -51.23 -2.17 -1.60
CA THR A 36 -52.50 -2.15 -0.91
C THR A 36 -52.41 -2.67 0.52
N SER A 37 -53.04 -1.94 1.42
CA SER A 37 -53.39 -2.35 2.77
C SER A 37 -54.28 -3.59 2.80
N THR A 38 -53.90 -4.61 3.59
CA THR A 38 -54.85 -5.54 4.19
C THR A 38 -54.55 -5.74 5.67
N SER A 39 -55.62 -5.97 6.41
CA SER A 39 -55.91 -5.55 7.77
C SER A 39 -55.68 -6.63 8.84
N THR A 40 -55.40 -6.15 10.06
CA THR A 40 -55.93 -6.61 11.37
C THR A 40 -55.77 -8.07 11.80
N THR A 41 -55.04 -8.29 12.90
CA THR A 41 -55.56 -8.94 14.11
C THR A 41 -54.71 -8.54 15.33
N SER A 42 -55.38 -8.21 16.43
CA SER A 42 -54.80 -7.93 17.76
C SER A 42 -54.24 -9.18 18.43
N PRO A 43 -53.31 -9.03 19.38
CA PRO A 43 -53.48 -9.77 20.63
C PRO A 43 -53.18 -8.93 21.88
N ASN A 44 -54.12 -8.98 22.83
CA ASN A 44 -53.87 -8.72 24.24
C ASN A 44 -53.35 -10.02 24.88
N SER A 45 -52.13 -10.01 25.44
CA SER A 45 -51.76 -10.59 26.75
C SER A 45 -50.23 -10.56 26.91
N PRO A 46 -49.69 -10.29 28.12
CA PRO A 46 -48.27 -10.16 28.33
C PRO A 46 -47.65 -11.55 28.60
N ILE A 47 -46.78 -12.00 27.71
CA ILE A 47 -45.90 -13.15 27.98
C ILE A 47 -44.55 -12.57 28.36
N SER A 48 -44.21 -12.74 29.64
CA SER A 48 -42.91 -12.44 30.22
C SER A 48 -41.83 -13.32 29.56
N ILE A 49 -41.03 -12.73 28.67
CA ILE A 49 -39.80 -13.35 28.19
C ILE A 49 -38.64 -12.73 28.96
N ILE A 50 -37.90 -13.60 29.64
CA ILE A 50 -36.70 -13.33 30.41
C ILE A 50 -35.63 -12.77 29.46
N THR A 51 -35.29 -11.49 29.56
CA THR A 51 -34.16 -10.90 28.83
C THR A 51 -32.87 -11.18 29.60
N HIS A 52 -32.08 -12.15 29.12
CA HIS A 52 -30.64 -12.11 29.29
C HIS A 52 -30.10 -10.82 28.66
N GLY A 53 -29.18 -10.14 29.34
CA GLY A 53 -28.73 -8.79 29.02
C GLY A 53 -28.22 -8.66 27.58
N ILE A 54 -29.03 -8.03 26.73
CA ILE A 54 -28.60 -7.51 25.44
C ILE A 54 -27.94 -6.16 25.73
N ASN A 55 -26.64 -6.04 25.48
CA ASN A 55 -25.94 -4.76 25.54
C ASN A 55 -26.58 -3.79 24.53
N VAL A 56 -27.23 -2.73 25.04
CA VAL A 56 -27.79 -1.66 24.21
C VAL A 56 -26.63 -0.81 23.67
N GLN A 57 -26.43 -0.82 22.35
CA GLN A 57 -25.38 -0.04 21.69
C GLN A 57 -26.01 1.22 21.08
N MET A 58 -25.91 2.34 21.80
CA MET A 58 -26.43 3.63 21.34
C MET A 58 -25.45 4.33 20.39
N ASP A 59 -25.98 4.88 19.29
CA ASP A 59 -25.21 5.70 18.35
C ASP A 59 -25.90 7.05 18.11
N ASN A 60 -25.14 8.04 17.63
CA ASN A 60 -25.62 9.38 17.32
C ASN A 60 -25.49 9.66 15.81
N ILE A 61 -26.56 10.09 15.16
CA ILE A 61 -26.52 10.60 13.78
C ILE A 61 -26.84 12.09 13.73
N GLU A 62 -26.23 12.79 12.78
CA GLU A 62 -26.54 14.19 12.48
C GLU A 62 -27.13 14.28 11.06
N LEU A 63 -28.35 14.80 10.95
CA LEU A 63 -29.07 14.97 9.69
C LEU A 63 -29.31 16.47 9.44
N HIS A 64 -29.12 16.91 8.20
CA HIS A 64 -29.56 18.23 7.77
C HIS A 64 -30.96 18.11 7.15
N ILE A 65 -31.95 18.75 7.76
CA ILE A 65 -33.35 18.75 7.30
C ILE A 65 -33.59 20.00 6.47
N PHE A 66 -34.03 19.84 5.22
CA PHE A 66 -34.31 20.96 4.32
C PHE A 66 -35.74 21.51 4.54
N LYS A 67 -35.90 22.81 4.32
CA LYS A 67 -37.19 23.54 4.39
C LYS A 67 -37.83 23.59 5.80
N LEU A 68 -37.02 23.80 6.83
CA LEU A 68 -37.51 24.16 8.16
C LEU A 68 -37.90 25.63 8.20
N ASN A 69 -39.14 25.94 7.75
CA ASN A 69 -39.61 27.32 7.64
C ASN A 69 -40.34 27.81 8.91
N ASP A 70 -40.83 26.90 9.75
CA ASP A 70 -41.62 27.24 10.96
C ASP A 70 -41.12 26.47 12.21
N PRO A 71 -40.94 27.14 13.36
CA PRO A 71 -40.49 26.51 14.60
C PRO A 71 -41.53 25.56 15.23
N SER A 72 -42.81 25.67 14.86
CA SER A 72 -43.87 24.74 15.29
C SER A 72 -43.70 23.34 14.68
N ILE A 73 -43.07 23.24 13.51
CA ILE A 73 -42.81 21.98 12.81
C ILE A 73 -41.73 21.16 13.55
N ILE A 74 -40.76 21.82 14.21
CA ILE A 74 -39.69 21.16 14.97
C ILE A 74 -40.26 20.31 16.10
N ASN A 75 -41.10 20.90 16.95
CA ASN A 75 -41.73 20.20 18.07
C ASN A 75 -42.61 19.04 17.61
N MET A 76 -43.17 19.11 16.39
CA MET A 76 -43.92 18.02 15.79
C MET A 76 -42.99 16.89 15.32
N ILE A 77 -41.89 17.22 14.65
CA ILE A 77 -40.89 16.26 14.18
C ILE A 77 -40.25 15.53 15.36
N GLU A 78 -39.77 16.25 16.38
CA GLU A 78 -39.16 15.66 17.58
C GLU A 78 -40.11 14.69 18.27
N LYS A 79 -41.38 15.06 18.44
CA LYS A 79 -42.41 14.19 19.03
C LYS A 79 -42.76 12.99 18.17
N GLN A 80 -42.67 13.08 16.84
CA GLN A 80 -42.97 11.95 15.96
C GLN A 80 -41.79 11.00 15.82
N LEU A 81 -40.56 11.52 15.77
CA LEU A 81 -39.35 10.70 15.74
C LEU A 81 -39.11 10.00 17.08
N CYS A 82 -39.34 10.67 18.21
CA CYS A 82 -39.25 10.03 19.54
C CYS A 82 -40.32 8.94 19.78
N LYS A 83 -41.37 8.85 18.94
CA LYS A 83 -42.36 7.76 18.98
C LYS A 83 -41.90 6.51 18.23
N VAL A 84 -40.83 6.61 17.44
CA VAL A 84 -40.28 5.46 16.71
C VAL A 84 -39.52 4.59 17.71
N ASN A 85 -39.91 3.32 17.81
CA ASN A 85 -39.23 2.35 18.68
C ASN A 85 -37.75 2.25 18.29
N GLY A 86 -36.85 2.60 19.22
CA GLY A 86 -35.41 2.61 19.02
C GLY A 86 -34.77 4.01 18.97
N ILE A 87 -35.54 5.10 18.92
CA ILE A 87 -35.00 6.47 19.04
C ILE A 87 -35.15 6.95 20.49
N GLU A 88 -34.04 7.31 21.14
CA GLU A 88 -34.04 7.76 22.55
C GLU A 88 -34.21 9.29 22.65
N ASN A 89 -33.48 10.05 21.83
CA ASN A 89 -33.50 11.51 21.89
C ASN A 89 -33.30 12.12 20.50
N VAL A 90 -33.95 13.26 20.26
CA VAL A 90 -33.82 14.05 19.03
C VAL A 90 -33.67 15.52 19.42
N GLU A 91 -32.57 16.15 19.02
CA GLU A 91 -32.31 17.57 19.23
C GLU A 91 -32.18 18.27 17.87
N ILE A 92 -33.07 19.21 17.55
CA ILE A 92 -33.03 19.93 16.28
C ILE A 92 -32.62 21.39 16.50
N ASN A 93 -31.53 21.82 15.88
CA ASN A 93 -31.12 23.21 15.84
C ASN A 93 -31.79 23.94 14.67
N PHE A 94 -32.75 24.81 14.98
CA PHE A 94 -33.48 25.59 13.99
C PHE A 94 -32.58 26.50 13.12
N ALA A 95 -31.53 27.09 13.71
CA ALA A 95 -30.68 28.06 13.01
C ALA A 95 -29.81 27.40 11.92
N THR A 96 -29.43 26.15 12.12
CA THR A 96 -28.58 25.39 11.18
C THR A 96 -29.35 24.35 10.38
N GLY A 97 -30.58 24.00 10.79
CA GLY A 97 -31.35 22.91 10.19
C GLY A 97 -30.82 21.51 10.52
N ASN A 98 -29.89 21.40 11.48
CA ASN A 98 -29.26 20.14 11.88
C ASN A 98 -30.08 19.46 12.98
N ALA A 99 -30.34 18.17 12.83
CA ALA A 99 -30.97 17.29 13.80
C ALA A 99 -29.97 16.24 14.30
N LEU A 100 -29.72 16.20 15.61
CA LEU A 100 -28.92 15.17 16.27
C LEU A 100 -29.86 14.13 16.88
N ILE A 101 -29.79 12.90 16.38
CA ILE A 101 -30.68 11.79 16.76
C ILE A 101 -29.84 10.72 17.44
N LYS A 102 -30.22 10.35 18.67
CA LYS A 102 -29.68 9.20 19.39
C LYS A 102 -30.60 8.00 19.20
N TYR A 103 -30.07 6.90 18.71
CA TYR A 103 -30.86 5.70 18.40
C TYR A 103 -30.10 4.40 18.71
N ASP A 104 -30.87 3.33 18.90
CA ASP A 104 -30.38 1.97 19.08
C ASP A 104 -30.09 1.34 17.71
N LYS A 105 -28.81 1.06 17.48
CA LYS A 105 -28.27 0.52 16.24
C LYS A 105 -28.77 -0.90 15.93
N ASN A 106 -29.20 -1.64 16.95
CA ASN A 106 -29.68 -3.01 16.78
C ASN A 106 -31.13 -3.07 16.28
N LEU A 107 -31.91 -2.01 16.48
CA LEU A 107 -33.35 -1.97 16.18
C LEU A 107 -33.68 -1.15 14.92
N LEU A 108 -32.91 -0.08 14.66
CA LEU A 108 -33.14 0.84 13.54
C LEU A 108 -31.83 1.08 12.80
N GLY A 109 -31.87 1.12 11.47
CA GLY A 109 -30.75 1.63 10.70
C GLY A 109 -31.01 3.02 10.14
N ILE A 110 -29.94 3.62 9.58
CA ILE A 110 -29.93 4.99 9.08
C ILE A 110 -30.98 5.24 7.98
N ARG A 111 -31.14 4.29 7.05
CA ARG A 111 -32.15 4.33 5.98
C ARG A 111 -33.57 4.42 6.54
N ASP A 112 -33.90 3.67 7.59
CA ASP A 112 -35.24 3.68 8.18
C ASP A 112 -35.59 5.04 8.78
N ILE A 113 -34.61 5.69 9.42
CA ILE A 113 -34.78 7.03 9.99
C ILE A 113 -35.01 8.06 8.87
N ILE A 114 -34.22 7.99 7.80
CA ILE A 114 -34.38 8.88 6.62
C ILE A 114 -35.75 8.68 5.98
N GLU A 115 -36.17 7.43 5.76
CA GLU A 115 -37.48 7.10 5.18
C GLU A 115 -38.63 7.60 6.06
N LYS A 116 -38.50 7.52 7.40
CA LYS A 116 -39.50 8.10 8.31
C LYS A 116 -39.56 9.63 8.22
N VAL A 117 -38.42 10.31 8.11
CA VAL A 117 -38.40 11.77 7.92
C VAL A 117 -39.00 12.16 6.56
N GLU A 118 -38.72 11.41 5.49
CA GLU A 118 -39.31 11.63 4.17
C GLU A 118 -40.82 11.34 4.15
N CYS A 119 -41.30 10.34 4.89
CA CYS A 119 -42.74 10.09 5.08
C CYS A 119 -43.47 11.27 5.74
N LEU A 120 -42.77 12.13 6.50
CA LEU A 120 -43.31 13.36 7.07
C LEU A 120 -43.36 14.53 6.05
N GLY A 121 -42.95 14.29 4.80
CA GLY A 121 -42.95 15.28 3.72
C GLY A 121 -41.72 16.18 3.68
N LEU A 122 -40.67 15.86 4.46
CA LEU A 122 -39.46 16.65 4.58
C LEU A 122 -38.28 15.95 3.92
N LYS A 123 -37.47 16.67 3.17
CA LYS A 123 -36.22 16.13 2.62
C LYS A 123 -35.13 16.26 3.67
N CYS A 124 -34.35 15.20 3.88
CA CYS A 124 -33.18 15.24 4.76
C CYS A 124 -31.95 14.66 4.05
N LYS A 125 -30.77 15.08 4.49
CA LYS A 125 -29.49 14.54 4.02
C LYS A 125 -28.59 14.29 5.21
N LEU A 126 -27.87 13.18 5.16
CA LEU A 126 -26.92 12.83 6.20
C LEU A 126 -25.71 13.78 6.16
N ILE A 127 -25.34 14.33 7.32
CA ILE A 127 -24.13 15.14 7.47
C ILE A 127 -22.97 14.14 7.66
N ASN A 128 -22.33 13.78 6.56
CA ASN A 128 -21.32 12.73 6.59
C ASN A 128 -19.93 13.24 7.02
N ASN A 129 -19.25 12.48 7.88
CA ASN A 129 -17.85 12.69 8.26
C ASN A 129 -16.92 12.73 7.03
N VAL A 130 -17.21 11.94 5.98
CA VAL A 130 -16.46 11.91 4.72
C VAL A 130 -16.52 13.24 3.98
N LYS A 131 -17.72 13.83 3.87
CA LYS A 131 -17.92 15.16 3.26
C LYS A 131 -17.30 16.26 4.13
N LEU A 132 -17.36 16.14 5.45
CA LEU A 132 -16.66 17.02 6.38
C LEU A 132 -15.13 16.96 6.17
N THR A 133 -14.54 15.78 5.96
CA THR A 133 -13.10 15.66 5.63
C THR A 133 -12.74 16.22 4.24
N GLN A 134 -13.62 16.09 3.25
CA GLN A 134 -13.42 16.74 1.95
C GLN A 134 -13.53 18.28 2.08
N LEU A 135 -14.49 18.78 2.86
CA LEU A 135 -14.60 20.21 3.19
C LEU A 135 -13.40 20.70 4.01
N GLU A 136 -12.86 19.90 4.94
CA GLU A 136 -11.59 20.17 5.63
C GLU A 136 -10.43 20.28 4.63
N TYR A 137 -10.38 19.44 3.59
CA TYR A 137 -9.38 19.53 2.53
C TYR A 137 -9.53 20.84 1.72
N PHE A 138 -10.74 21.21 1.32
CA PHE A 138 -10.99 22.46 0.58
C PHE A 138 -10.72 23.72 1.42
N THR A 139 -11.11 23.73 2.70
CA THR A 139 -10.82 24.84 3.63
C THR A 139 -9.31 24.96 3.90
N LYS A 140 -8.60 23.84 4.04
CA LYS A 140 -7.13 23.86 4.15
C LYS A 140 -6.46 24.31 2.84
N ARG A 141 -7.02 24.02 1.66
CA ARG A 141 -6.51 24.56 0.38
C ARG A 141 -6.63 26.09 0.32
N LYS A 142 -7.75 26.66 0.77
CA LYS A 142 -7.90 28.12 0.93
C LYS A 142 -6.85 28.69 1.91
N SER A 143 -6.60 28.00 3.03
CA SER A 143 -5.59 28.44 4.00
C SER A 143 -4.17 28.50 3.42
N ILE A 144 -3.80 27.56 2.55
CA ILE A 144 -2.48 27.54 1.90
C ILE A 144 -2.32 28.74 0.96
N LEU A 145 -3.34 29.03 0.15
CA LEU A 145 -3.32 30.23 -0.71
C LEU A 145 -3.27 31.50 0.12
N LYS A 146 -4.02 31.56 1.23
CA LYS A 146 -3.96 32.68 2.17
C LYS A 146 -2.54 32.90 2.71
N TRP A 147 -1.86 31.86 3.21
CA TRP A 147 -0.50 31.98 3.75
C TRP A 147 0.55 32.21 2.65
N LYS A 148 0.36 31.60 1.46
CA LYS A 148 1.20 31.85 0.28
C LYS A 148 1.13 33.32 -0.11
N ASN A 149 -0.08 33.85 -0.30
CA ASN A 149 -0.29 35.24 -0.69
C ASN A 149 0.19 36.19 0.40
N SER A 150 -0.12 35.91 1.68
CA SER A 150 0.38 36.71 2.81
C SER A 150 1.91 36.73 2.85
N PHE A 151 2.59 35.61 2.57
CA PHE A 151 4.04 35.56 2.46
C PHE A 151 4.56 36.41 1.30
N PHE A 152 4.05 36.22 0.08
CA PHE A 152 4.53 36.97 -1.09
C PHE A 152 4.21 38.47 -1.00
N TYR A 153 3.06 38.86 -0.47
CA TYR A 153 2.75 40.26 -0.20
C TYR A 153 3.69 40.83 0.86
N SER A 154 3.85 40.15 2.01
CA SER A 154 4.80 40.57 3.06
C SER A 154 6.22 40.71 2.52
N LEU A 155 6.66 39.76 1.68
CA LEU A 155 7.96 39.77 1.01
C LEU A 155 8.11 40.96 0.05
N SER A 156 7.05 41.30 -0.70
CA SER A 156 7.05 42.46 -1.61
C SER A 156 7.25 43.78 -0.88
N PHE A 157 6.83 43.90 0.38
CA PHE A 157 7.09 45.09 1.21
C PHE A 157 8.45 45.00 1.92
N THR A 158 8.86 43.81 2.34
CA THR A 158 10.11 43.60 3.08
C THR A 158 11.36 43.76 2.22
N ILE A 159 11.34 43.30 0.96
CA ILE A 159 12.50 43.41 0.05
C ILE A 159 12.90 44.88 -0.18
N PRO A 160 11.98 45.82 -0.53
CA PRO A 160 12.32 47.23 -0.63
C PRO A 160 12.91 47.81 0.66
N ILE A 161 12.38 47.44 1.83
CA ILE A 161 12.90 47.91 3.13
C ILE A 161 14.34 47.44 3.33
N ILE A 162 14.65 46.17 3.02
CA ILE A 162 16.03 45.64 3.07
C ILE A 162 16.94 46.40 2.11
N ILE A 163 16.49 46.67 0.88
CA ILE A 163 17.28 47.41 -0.11
C ILE A 163 17.57 48.83 0.36
N ILE A 164 16.58 49.51 0.94
CA ILE A 164 16.74 50.87 1.50
C ILE A 164 17.75 50.84 2.65
N SER A 165 17.66 49.86 3.55
CA SER A 165 18.60 49.70 4.66
C SER A 165 20.04 49.39 4.18
N LEU A 166 20.20 48.62 3.10
CA LEU A 166 21.53 48.32 2.52
C LEU A 166 22.16 49.51 1.78
N ILE A 167 21.34 50.38 1.20
CA ILE A 167 21.76 51.52 0.35
C ILE A 167 21.63 52.85 1.11
N GLN A 168 21.48 52.80 2.43
CA GLN A 168 21.16 53.95 3.29
C GLN A 168 22.13 55.14 3.06
N ASN A 169 23.42 54.86 2.88
CA ASN A 169 24.47 55.86 2.54
C ASN A 169 24.25 56.66 1.23
N ILE A 170 23.32 56.25 0.35
CA ILE A 170 23.02 56.89 -0.94
C ILE A 170 21.62 57.54 -0.92
N VAL A 171 20.72 57.15 -0.01
CA VAL A 171 19.31 57.59 0.05
C VAL A 171 19.06 58.57 1.21
N ASP A 172 20.10 59.02 1.90
CA ASP A 172 20.07 59.97 3.03
C ASP A 172 19.74 61.41 2.59
N VAL A 173 18.56 61.63 2.01
CA VAL A 173 18.01 62.96 1.79
C VAL A 173 17.20 63.36 3.03
N GLU A 174 17.68 64.37 3.76
CA GLU A 174 16.96 64.98 4.89
C GLU A 174 15.75 65.78 4.38
N LEU A 175 14.55 65.41 4.83
CA LEU A 175 13.29 66.12 4.54
C LEU A 175 13.04 67.25 5.55
N PHE A 176 13.33 66.98 6.82
CA PHE A 176 13.26 67.89 7.96
C PHE A 176 14.40 67.58 8.92
N HIS A 177 14.70 68.49 9.85
CA HIS A 177 15.76 68.34 10.85
C HIS A 177 15.71 66.96 11.53
N GLY A 178 16.71 66.10 11.24
CA GLY A 178 16.79 64.74 11.77
C GLY A 178 15.78 63.72 11.22
N LEU A 179 15.11 63.98 10.09
CA LEU A 179 14.18 63.02 9.47
C LEU A 179 14.56 62.71 8.02
N PHE A 180 15.00 61.48 7.78
CA PHE A 180 15.46 60.99 6.49
C PHE A 180 14.34 60.33 5.70
N ILE A 181 14.34 60.52 4.37
CA ILE A 181 13.32 59.96 3.50
C ILE A 181 13.31 58.42 3.48
N GLY A 182 14.49 57.79 3.57
CA GLY A 182 14.63 56.35 3.60
C GLY A 182 13.95 55.70 4.81
N ASP A 183 14.09 56.31 5.99
CA ASP A 183 13.49 55.81 7.23
C ASP A 183 11.98 56.00 7.25
N LEU A 184 11.48 57.13 6.72
CA LEU A 184 10.05 57.38 6.57
C LEU A 184 9.39 56.37 5.62
N ILE A 185 10.02 56.09 4.48
CA ILE A 185 9.54 55.08 3.53
C ILE A 185 9.57 53.69 4.19
N SER A 186 10.64 53.36 4.92
CA SER A 186 10.76 52.09 5.63
C SER A 186 9.68 51.92 6.71
N LEU A 187 9.36 52.98 7.46
CA LEU A 187 8.25 52.98 8.40
C LEU A 187 6.91 52.73 7.69
N LEU A 188 6.61 53.46 6.62
CA LEU A 188 5.35 53.31 5.88
C LEU A 188 5.17 51.91 5.29
N LEU A 189 6.23 51.33 4.74
CA LEU A 189 6.21 49.97 4.18
C LEU A 189 6.15 48.89 5.28
N SER A 190 6.66 49.17 6.48
CA SER A 190 6.65 48.21 7.59
C SER A 190 5.29 48.06 8.27
N ILE A 191 4.44 49.10 8.26
CA ILE A 191 3.11 49.08 8.90
C ILE A 191 2.20 47.98 8.31
N PRO A 192 2.03 47.83 6.98
CA PRO A 192 1.24 46.74 6.39
C PRO A 192 1.75 45.34 6.76
N VAL A 193 3.07 45.16 6.86
CA VAL A 193 3.70 43.89 7.26
C VAL A 193 3.39 43.59 8.73
N GLN A 194 3.64 44.56 9.61
CA GLN A 194 3.52 44.42 11.05
C GLN A 194 2.06 44.20 11.50
N PHE A 195 1.16 45.11 11.11
CA PHE A 195 -0.20 45.17 11.64
C PHE A 195 -1.28 44.71 10.65
N GLY A 196 -0.96 44.62 9.36
CA GLY A 196 -1.85 44.06 8.35
C GLY A 196 -1.71 42.54 8.29
N PHE A 197 -0.67 42.06 7.60
CA PHE A 197 -0.43 40.63 7.42
C PHE A 197 -0.14 39.93 8.76
N GLY A 198 0.66 40.56 9.63
CA GLY A 198 1.02 40.03 10.95
C GLY A 198 -0.11 39.94 11.98
N LYS A 199 -1.27 40.58 11.75
CA LYS A 199 -2.39 40.70 12.71
C LYS A 199 -2.82 39.37 13.34
N ASN A 200 -2.89 38.31 12.54
CA ASN A 200 -3.35 36.98 13.00
C ASN A 200 -2.42 36.41 14.08
N PHE A 201 -1.12 36.69 13.98
CA PHE A 201 -0.16 36.23 14.97
C PHE A 201 -0.31 36.99 16.29
N TYR A 202 -0.58 38.30 16.26
CA TYR A 202 -0.80 39.10 17.46
C TYR A 202 -2.00 38.59 18.26
N ILE A 203 -3.13 38.38 17.59
CA ILE A 203 -4.36 37.87 18.21
C ILE A 203 -4.12 36.50 18.86
N LYS A 204 -3.41 35.61 18.14
CA LYS A 204 -3.11 34.26 18.63
C LYS A 204 -2.18 34.29 19.84
N SER A 205 -1.09 35.04 19.76
CA SER A 205 -0.08 35.15 20.83
C SER A 205 -0.65 35.78 22.09
N PHE A 206 -1.52 36.78 21.96
CA PHE A 206 -2.21 37.38 23.10
C PHE A 206 -3.13 36.38 23.83
N LYS A 207 -3.86 35.56 23.07
CA LYS A 207 -4.69 34.48 23.65
C LYS A 207 -3.83 33.44 24.39
N GLU A 208 -2.74 32.99 23.79
CA GLU A 208 -1.84 31.99 24.39
C GLU A 208 -1.15 32.52 25.67
N LEU A 209 -0.73 33.79 25.65
CA LEU A 209 -0.15 34.46 26.81
C LEU A 209 -1.15 34.59 27.97
N LYS A 210 -2.43 34.92 27.68
CA LYS A 210 -3.50 34.97 28.69
C LYS A 210 -3.72 33.61 29.38
N HIS A 211 -3.46 32.50 28.67
CA HIS A 211 -3.56 31.15 29.22
C HIS A 211 -2.24 30.62 29.82
N GLY A 212 -1.21 31.45 29.95
CA GLY A 212 0.08 31.08 30.55
C GLY A 212 0.92 30.12 29.71
N LYS A 213 0.65 29.99 28.41
CA LYS A 213 1.43 29.16 27.48
C LYS A 213 2.39 30.02 26.67
N PHE A 214 3.70 29.85 26.91
CA PHE A 214 4.74 30.52 26.11
C PHE A 214 5.06 29.70 24.85
N THR A 215 4.86 30.29 23.68
CA THR A 215 5.08 29.67 22.37
C THR A 215 6.09 30.46 21.55
N THR A 216 6.71 29.81 20.56
CA THR A 216 7.68 30.45 19.65
C THR A 216 7.09 31.66 18.93
N ASP A 217 5.77 31.64 18.65
CA ASP A 217 5.05 32.76 18.03
C ASP A 217 5.10 34.01 18.94
N ILE A 218 4.95 33.85 20.26
CA ILE A 218 5.02 34.95 21.23
C ILE A 218 6.41 35.61 21.20
N LEU A 219 7.48 34.81 21.19
CA LEU A 219 8.86 35.34 21.17
C LEU A 219 9.11 36.21 19.93
N ILE A 220 8.71 35.72 18.75
CA ILE A 220 8.92 36.43 17.48
C ILE A 220 8.12 37.73 17.44
N ILE A 221 6.88 37.74 17.95
CA ILE A 221 6.03 38.94 17.95
C ILE A 221 6.50 39.98 18.95
N ILE A 222 6.86 39.58 20.17
CA ILE A 222 7.39 40.52 21.17
C ILE A 222 8.69 41.13 20.63
N THR A 223 9.55 40.32 20.02
CA THR A 223 10.80 40.78 19.42
C THR A 223 10.56 41.75 18.27
N SER A 224 9.69 41.43 17.32
CA SER A 224 9.41 42.33 16.19
C SER A 224 8.74 43.62 16.65
N LEU A 225 7.78 43.55 17.58
CA LEU A 225 7.14 44.73 18.14
C LEU A 225 8.13 45.64 18.88
N PHE A 226 9.04 45.05 19.66
CA PHE A 226 10.08 45.78 20.36
C PHE A 226 11.00 46.54 19.38
N LEU A 227 11.44 45.89 18.30
CA LEU A 227 12.27 46.51 17.26
C LEU A 227 11.55 47.62 16.51
N PHE A 228 10.27 47.41 16.20
CA PHE A 228 9.43 48.43 15.58
C PHE A 228 9.28 49.66 16.47
N ILE A 229 9.01 49.48 17.77
CA ILE A 229 8.86 50.58 18.74
C ILE A 229 10.18 51.34 18.92
N ILE A 230 11.30 50.64 19.08
CA ILE A 230 12.63 51.27 19.20
C ILE A 230 12.94 52.12 17.95
N SER A 231 12.64 51.61 16.76
CA SER A 231 12.87 52.34 15.50
C SER A 231 12.05 53.62 15.45
N CYS A 232 10.78 53.58 15.87
CA CYS A 232 9.94 54.77 15.98
C CYS A 232 10.49 55.77 17.00
N ILE A 233 10.91 55.31 18.19
CA ILE A 233 11.50 56.17 19.23
C ILE A 233 12.80 56.80 18.74
N SER A 234 13.65 56.04 18.05
CA SER A 234 14.91 56.55 17.50
C SER A 234 14.67 57.61 16.45
N MET A 235 13.64 57.45 15.60
CA MET A 235 13.26 58.46 14.61
C MET A 235 12.75 59.74 15.28
N ILE A 236 11.96 59.61 16.35
CA ILE A 236 11.52 60.77 17.15
C ILE A 236 12.71 61.46 17.83
N TYR A 237 13.63 60.69 18.43
CA TYR A 237 14.82 61.22 19.08
C TYR A 237 15.74 61.98 18.11
N SER A 238 15.88 61.46 16.89
CA SER A 238 16.64 62.08 15.79
C SER A 238 16.10 63.47 15.44
N ILE A 239 14.77 63.67 15.45
CA ILE A 239 14.15 64.98 15.20
C ILE A 239 14.61 66.04 16.22
N PHE A 240 14.85 65.65 17.47
CA PHE A 240 15.25 66.57 18.54
C PHE A 240 16.77 66.84 18.60
N ASN A 241 17.60 65.89 18.17
CA ASN A 241 19.06 65.94 18.36
C ASN A 241 19.89 65.89 17.07
N SER A 242 19.24 65.92 15.89
CA SER A 242 19.89 65.93 14.56
C SER A 242 20.86 64.77 14.30
N SER A 243 20.64 63.62 14.93
CA SER A 243 21.50 62.43 14.81
C SER A 243 20.82 61.35 13.97
N HIS A 244 21.49 60.75 12.98
CA HIS A 244 20.91 59.65 12.18
C HIS A 244 20.20 58.60 13.05
N PRO A 245 18.93 58.26 12.76
CA PRO A 245 18.17 57.32 13.57
C PRO A 245 18.65 55.88 13.33
N LEU A 246 18.70 55.08 14.40
CA LEU A 246 18.94 53.64 14.33
C LEU A 246 17.62 52.92 13.98
N ALA A 247 17.18 53.04 12.74
CA ALA A 247 15.97 52.40 12.25
C ALA A 247 16.19 50.92 11.92
N MET A 248 15.47 50.02 12.59
CA MET A 248 15.53 48.55 12.45
C MET A 248 14.21 47.96 11.92
N PHE A 249 13.55 48.68 11.01
CA PHE A 249 12.28 48.26 10.41
C PHE A 249 12.45 47.02 9.51
N ASP A 250 13.61 46.87 8.90
CA ASP A 250 14.04 45.72 8.11
C ASP A 250 13.99 44.41 8.92
N ILE A 251 14.60 44.38 10.11
CA ILE A 251 14.67 43.18 10.96
C ILE A 251 13.28 42.81 11.48
N SER A 252 12.49 43.82 11.91
CA SER A 252 11.11 43.60 12.37
C SER A 252 10.25 42.94 11.28
N THR A 253 10.31 43.46 10.06
CA THR A 253 9.52 42.96 8.93
C THR A 253 10.02 41.62 8.42
N MET A 254 11.34 41.37 8.42
CA MET A 254 11.92 40.07 8.09
C MET A 254 11.41 38.97 9.02
N LEU A 255 11.41 39.20 10.34
CA LEU A 255 10.94 38.21 11.30
C LEU A 255 9.49 37.76 11.04
N ILE A 256 8.60 38.71 10.74
CA ILE A 256 7.20 38.39 10.41
C ILE A 256 7.09 37.71 9.04
N THR A 257 7.78 38.21 8.02
CA THR A 257 7.77 37.62 6.67
C THR A 257 8.23 36.17 6.69
N PHE A 258 9.26 35.84 7.46
CA PHE A 258 9.70 34.46 7.59
C PHE A 258 8.80 33.61 8.50
N LEU A 259 8.16 34.19 9.51
CA LEU A 259 7.11 33.48 10.25
C LEU A 259 5.95 33.07 9.32
N MET A 260 5.60 33.92 8.34
CA MET A 260 4.65 33.58 7.27
C MET A 260 5.16 32.42 6.40
N LEU A 261 6.44 32.44 6.02
CA LEU A 261 7.07 31.36 5.25
C LEU A 261 6.97 30.02 6.00
N ASN A 262 7.27 30.02 7.30
CA ASN A 262 7.16 28.82 8.13
C ASN A 262 5.74 28.26 8.15
N ARG A 263 4.72 29.12 8.30
CA ARG A 263 3.31 28.70 8.24
C ARG A 263 2.92 28.21 6.85
N TYR A 264 3.45 28.81 5.80
CA TYR A 264 3.25 28.32 4.44
C TYR A 264 3.83 26.92 4.24
N LEU A 265 5.11 26.70 4.61
CA LEU A 265 5.79 25.40 4.51
C LEU A 265 5.10 24.32 5.38
N GLU A 266 4.70 24.67 6.60
CA GLU A 266 3.96 23.76 7.50
C GLU A 266 2.65 23.29 6.84
N ASN A 267 1.86 24.20 6.28
CA ASN A 267 0.60 23.86 5.62
C ASN A 267 0.80 23.11 4.29
N LEU A 268 1.91 23.35 3.58
CA LEU A 268 2.28 22.55 2.41
C LEU A 268 2.57 21.09 2.78
N ILE A 269 3.33 20.85 3.85
CA ILE A 269 3.64 19.50 4.31
C ILE A 269 2.36 18.80 4.80
N LYS A 270 1.51 19.51 5.56
CA LYS A 270 0.20 19.01 6.01
C LYS A 270 -0.73 18.66 4.84
N ARG A 271 -0.75 19.47 3.77
CA ARG A 271 -1.55 19.18 2.57
C ARG A 271 -1.14 17.87 1.92
N LYS A 272 0.17 17.68 1.71
CA LYS A 272 0.68 16.45 1.08
C LYS A 272 0.28 15.20 1.86
N SER A 273 0.18 15.29 3.18
CA SER A 273 -0.28 14.19 4.02
C SER A 273 -1.79 13.93 3.91
N LEU A 274 -2.59 15.00 3.81
CA LEU A 274 -4.04 14.89 3.63
C LEU A 274 -4.43 14.34 2.25
N GLU A 275 -3.59 14.54 1.23
CA GLU A 275 -3.84 14.02 -0.12
C GLU A 275 -4.00 12.49 -0.12
N SER A 276 -3.19 11.78 0.66
CA SER A 276 -3.28 10.32 0.83
C SER A 276 -4.58 9.89 1.51
N ILE A 277 -5.05 10.64 2.51
CA ILE A 277 -6.35 10.39 3.16
C ILE A 277 -7.50 10.65 2.18
N THR A 278 -7.42 11.72 1.38
CA THR A 278 -8.43 11.98 0.34
C THR A 278 -8.44 10.92 -0.75
N LYS A 279 -7.28 10.31 -1.07
CA LYS A 279 -7.21 9.15 -1.97
C LYS A 279 -7.93 7.95 -1.37
N LEU A 280 -7.73 7.65 -0.08
CA LEU A 280 -8.48 6.58 0.60
C LEU A 280 -10.00 6.85 0.60
N LEU A 281 -10.41 8.10 0.87
CA LEU A 281 -11.84 8.50 0.83
C LEU A 281 -12.45 8.38 -0.58
N SER A 282 -11.65 8.57 -1.64
CA SER A 282 -12.13 8.41 -3.02
C SER A 282 -12.42 6.96 -3.41
N LEU A 283 -12.03 6.00 -2.57
CA LEU A 283 -12.33 4.58 -2.74
C LEU A 283 -13.69 4.20 -2.17
N ILE A 284 -14.44 5.14 -1.58
CA ILE A 284 -15.82 4.90 -1.20
C ILE A 284 -16.70 5.41 -2.34
N PRO A 285 -17.41 4.53 -3.07
CA PRO A 285 -18.34 4.97 -4.10
C PRO A 285 -19.48 5.79 -3.48
N GLU A 286 -20.05 6.73 -4.24
CA GLU A 286 -21.14 7.57 -3.74
C GLU A 286 -22.49 6.83 -3.71
N THR A 287 -22.68 5.88 -4.64
CA THR A 287 -23.93 5.13 -4.80
C THR A 287 -23.67 3.65 -5.03
N THR A 288 -24.66 2.83 -4.71
CA THR A 288 -24.62 1.38 -4.83
C THR A 288 -26.00 0.86 -5.22
N THR A 289 -26.03 -0.27 -5.95
CA THR A 289 -27.28 -0.93 -6.34
C THR A 289 -27.61 -2.03 -5.35
N ILE A 290 -28.71 -1.86 -4.60
CA ILE A 290 -29.29 -2.92 -3.77
C ILE A 290 -30.26 -3.78 -4.57
N LEU A 291 -30.35 -5.05 -4.20
CA LEU A 291 -31.30 -6.02 -4.72
C LEU A 291 -32.32 -6.33 -3.63
N TYR A 292 -33.61 -6.18 -3.92
CA TYR A 292 -34.66 -6.68 -3.04
C TYR A 292 -34.93 -8.14 -3.39
N ILE A 293 -34.80 -9.03 -2.40
CA ILE A 293 -35.05 -10.46 -2.56
C ILE A 293 -36.27 -10.83 -1.72
N ASN A 294 -37.17 -11.63 -2.28
CA ASN A 294 -38.28 -12.17 -1.52
C ASN A 294 -37.78 -13.28 -0.59
N SER A 295 -37.88 -13.07 0.73
CA SER A 295 -37.42 -14.00 1.78
C SER A 295 -37.98 -15.43 1.68
N ILE A 296 -39.07 -15.64 0.94
CA ILE A 296 -39.75 -16.94 0.82
C ILE A 296 -39.39 -17.66 -0.49
N THR A 297 -39.18 -16.94 -1.60
CA THR A 297 -38.95 -17.54 -2.93
C THR A 297 -37.50 -17.42 -3.43
N GLY A 298 -36.69 -16.54 -2.83
CA GLY A 298 -35.31 -16.28 -3.28
C GLY A 298 -35.20 -15.46 -4.56
N ASP A 299 -36.32 -15.07 -5.18
CA ASP A 299 -36.33 -14.28 -6.42
C ASP A 299 -36.08 -12.79 -6.18
N VAL A 300 -35.36 -12.16 -7.10
CA VAL A 300 -35.10 -10.71 -7.12
C VAL A 300 -36.38 -9.97 -7.52
N THR A 301 -37.01 -9.28 -6.57
CA THR A 301 -38.26 -8.53 -6.77
C THR A 301 -38.02 -7.13 -7.37
N GLY A 302 -36.80 -6.60 -7.24
CA GLY A 302 -36.44 -5.30 -7.81
C GLY A 302 -35.00 -4.87 -7.53
N LYS A 303 -34.57 -3.78 -8.17
CA LYS A 303 -33.24 -3.15 -7.96
C LYS A 303 -33.42 -1.67 -7.68
N LYS A 304 -32.66 -1.14 -6.72
CA LYS A 304 -32.67 0.31 -6.40
C LYS A 304 -31.24 0.83 -6.23
N ILE A 305 -30.97 1.99 -6.83
CA ILE A 305 -29.72 2.72 -6.59
C ILE A 305 -29.94 3.58 -5.34
N ILE A 306 -29.08 3.40 -4.34
CA ILE A 306 -29.09 4.20 -3.11
C ILE A 306 -27.70 4.76 -2.83
N PRO A 307 -27.58 5.85 -2.05
CA PRO A 307 -26.30 6.30 -1.52
C PRO A 307 -25.65 5.23 -0.65
N THR A 308 -24.34 5.08 -0.76
CA THR A 308 -23.56 4.10 0.03
C THR A 308 -23.69 4.32 1.55
N GLU A 309 -23.93 5.58 1.95
CA GLU A 309 -24.17 5.98 3.35
C GLU A 309 -25.46 5.37 3.94
N CYS A 310 -26.40 4.94 3.10
CA CYS A 310 -27.68 4.36 3.51
C CYS A 310 -27.67 2.82 3.51
N LEU A 311 -26.53 2.19 3.24
CA LEU A 311 -26.41 0.73 3.28
C LEU A 311 -26.54 0.23 4.72
N GLN A 312 -27.26 -0.87 4.88
CA GLN A 312 -27.48 -1.52 6.18
C GLN A 312 -26.92 -2.95 6.16
N VAL A 313 -26.64 -3.47 7.36
CA VAL A 313 -26.24 -4.88 7.54
C VAL A 313 -27.37 -5.79 7.05
N GLY A 314 -27.04 -6.81 6.28
CA GLY A 314 -27.98 -7.75 5.68
C GLY A 314 -28.48 -7.37 4.28
N ASP A 315 -28.26 -6.14 3.82
CA ASP A 315 -28.58 -5.74 2.44
C ASP A 315 -27.78 -6.57 1.43
N ILE A 316 -28.40 -6.94 0.30
CA ILE A 316 -27.72 -7.64 -0.80
C ILE A 316 -27.49 -6.64 -1.93
N ILE A 317 -26.23 -6.53 -2.36
CA ILE A 317 -25.80 -5.60 -3.40
C ILE A 317 -25.17 -6.32 -4.57
N LYS A 318 -25.37 -5.76 -5.77
CA LYS A 318 -24.75 -6.27 -7.00
C LYS A 318 -23.50 -5.49 -7.35
N ILE A 319 -22.37 -6.19 -7.45
CA ILE A 319 -21.08 -5.65 -7.87
C ILE A 319 -20.81 -6.06 -9.31
N THR A 320 -20.59 -5.08 -10.20
CA THR A 320 -20.26 -5.31 -11.61
C THR A 320 -18.77 -5.08 -11.88
N PRO A 321 -18.23 -5.58 -13.00
CA PRO A 321 -16.80 -5.47 -13.32
C PRO A 321 -16.29 -4.01 -13.24
N GLY A 322 -15.13 -3.81 -12.62
CA GLY A 322 -14.48 -2.50 -12.49
C GLY A 322 -15.06 -1.54 -11.44
N ILE A 323 -16.12 -1.93 -10.71
CA ILE A 323 -16.70 -1.11 -9.64
C ILE A 323 -15.91 -1.30 -8.33
N ILE A 324 -15.77 -0.20 -7.59
CA ILE A 324 -15.21 -0.21 -6.23
C ILE A 324 -16.26 -0.72 -5.25
N ILE A 325 -15.84 -1.60 -4.37
CA ILE A 325 -16.74 -2.26 -3.43
C ILE A 325 -17.12 -1.29 -2.31
N PRO A 326 -18.42 -1.05 -2.07
CA PRO A 326 -18.88 0.04 -1.21
C PRO A 326 -18.79 -0.23 0.29
N SER A 327 -18.86 -1.50 0.68
CA SER A 327 -19.02 -1.94 2.06
C SER A 327 -18.39 -3.32 2.25
N ASP A 328 -18.12 -3.72 3.50
CA ASP A 328 -17.62 -5.06 3.79
C ASP A 328 -18.76 -6.08 3.79
N GLY A 329 -18.53 -7.26 3.23
CA GLY A 329 -19.56 -8.29 3.15
C GLY A 329 -19.07 -9.62 2.57
N LYS A 330 -19.98 -10.59 2.48
CA LYS A 330 -19.72 -11.93 1.96
C LYS A 330 -20.37 -12.14 0.59
N VAL A 331 -19.66 -12.83 -0.30
CA VAL A 331 -20.21 -13.19 -1.62
C VAL A 331 -21.30 -14.24 -1.44
N VAL A 332 -22.51 -13.94 -1.93
CA VAL A 332 -23.66 -14.86 -1.91
C VAL A 332 -23.78 -15.60 -3.23
N SER A 333 -23.54 -14.92 -4.36
CA SER A 333 -23.66 -15.50 -5.69
C SER A 333 -22.63 -14.92 -6.66
N GLY A 334 -22.11 -15.74 -7.57
CA GLY A 334 -21.11 -15.33 -8.57
C GLY A 334 -19.66 -15.44 -8.10
N SER A 335 -18.73 -15.04 -8.96
CA SER A 335 -17.29 -15.07 -8.68
C SER A 335 -16.56 -13.97 -9.44
N SER A 336 -15.45 -13.51 -8.85
CA SER A 336 -14.57 -12.54 -9.49
C SER A 336 -13.17 -12.50 -8.91
N ASP A 337 -12.25 -11.90 -9.65
CA ASP A 337 -10.94 -11.50 -9.15
C ASP A 337 -11.07 -10.12 -8.49
N ILE A 338 -10.54 -9.95 -7.28
CA ILE A 338 -10.59 -8.67 -6.55
C ILE A 338 -9.18 -8.14 -6.32
N ASP A 339 -8.98 -6.85 -6.64
CA ASP A 339 -7.74 -6.13 -6.36
C ASP A 339 -7.81 -5.48 -4.97
N GLU A 340 -7.17 -6.12 -4.00
CA GLU A 340 -7.06 -5.67 -2.61
C GLU A 340 -5.76 -4.89 -2.32
N SER A 341 -5.00 -4.52 -3.36
CA SER A 341 -3.66 -3.91 -3.20
C SER A 341 -3.66 -2.63 -2.34
N ILE A 342 -4.75 -1.86 -2.38
CA ILE A 342 -4.84 -0.59 -1.67
C ILE A 342 -4.99 -0.77 -0.14
N ILE A 343 -5.64 -1.86 0.29
CA ILE A 343 -5.82 -2.19 1.71
C ILE A 343 -4.61 -2.97 2.24
N THR A 344 -4.10 -3.90 1.43
CA THR A 344 -2.98 -4.77 1.80
C THR A 344 -1.61 -4.09 1.67
N GLY A 345 -1.50 -2.93 1.04
CA GLY A 345 -0.23 -2.19 0.92
C GLY A 345 0.86 -2.97 0.17
N LYS A 346 0.51 -4.02 -0.58
CA LYS A 346 1.47 -4.72 -1.45
C LYS A 346 1.85 -3.74 -2.56
N ASN A 347 3.11 -3.31 -2.56
CA ASN A 347 3.70 -2.59 -3.68
C ASN A 347 3.33 -3.31 -4.99
N ILE A 348 3.06 -2.50 -6.01
CA ILE A 348 2.52 -2.81 -7.34
C ILE A 348 3.19 -4.01 -8.05
N ASN A 349 4.33 -4.49 -7.54
CA ASN A 349 5.17 -5.54 -8.10
C ASN A 349 4.61 -6.97 -7.93
N ASN A 350 3.64 -7.23 -7.06
CA ASN A 350 2.97 -8.54 -6.96
C ASN A 350 1.43 -8.37 -6.85
N LYS A 351 0.79 -7.96 -7.95
CA LYS A 351 -0.68 -7.99 -8.10
C LYS A 351 -1.17 -9.43 -8.19
N ILE A 352 -1.32 -10.08 -7.04
CA ILE A 352 -2.09 -11.31 -6.92
C ILE A 352 -3.53 -10.85 -6.69
N GLY A 353 -4.33 -10.77 -7.75
CA GLY A 353 -5.78 -10.64 -7.61
C GLY A 353 -6.29 -11.89 -6.89
N ARG A 354 -7.07 -11.71 -5.83
CA ARG A 354 -7.67 -12.83 -5.11
C ARG A 354 -8.90 -13.27 -5.90
N ASN A 355 -8.96 -14.55 -6.28
CA ASN A 355 -10.19 -15.14 -6.79
C ASN A 355 -11.15 -15.34 -5.61
N VAL A 356 -12.35 -14.79 -5.74
CA VAL A 356 -13.39 -14.78 -4.72
C VAL A 356 -14.62 -15.50 -5.28
N CYS A 357 -15.12 -16.45 -4.50
CA CYS A 357 -16.29 -17.29 -4.80
C CYS A 357 -17.35 -17.16 -3.70
N CYS A 358 -18.52 -17.80 -3.88
CA CYS A 358 -19.55 -17.85 -2.85
C CYS A 358 -18.98 -18.26 -1.47
N GLY A 359 -19.31 -17.48 -0.44
CA GLY A 359 -18.84 -17.65 0.94
C GLY A 359 -17.59 -16.84 1.28
N ASP A 360 -16.85 -16.32 0.30
CA ASP A 360 -15.66 -15.51 0.56
C ASP A 360 -15.99 -14.09 1.04
N ASP A 361 -15.09 -13.58 1.88
CA ASP A 361 -15.09 -12.21 2.41
C ASP A 361 -14.57 -11.19 1.40
N VAL A 362 -15.21 -10.02 1.39
CA VAL A 362 -14.88 -8.91 0.51
C VAL A 362 -14.92 -7.58 1.25
N PHE A 363 -13.99 -6.68 0.93
CA PHE A 363 -13.75 -5.45 1.70
C PHE A 363 -14.06 -4.17 0.94
N ALA A 364 -14.54 -3.16 1.65
CA ALA A 364 -14.82 -1.82 1.15
C ALA A 364 -13.55 -1.15 0.62
N GLY A 365 -13.64 -0.51 -0.55
CA GLY A 365 -12.53 0.17 -1.21
C GLY A 365 -11.66 -0.70 -2.10
N THR A 366 -11.90 -2.02 -2.14
CA THR A 366 -11.27 -2.92 -3.10
C THR A 366 -11.93 -2.80 -4.47
N ILE A 367 -11.21 -3.14 -5.53
CA ILE A 367 -11.69 -2.98 -6.91
C ILE A 367 -12.06 -4.35 -7.46
N ASN A 368 -13.31 -4.47 -7.91
CA ASN A 368 -13.76 -5.68 -8.60
C ASN A 368 -13.12 -5.79 -9.99
N GLY A 369 -12.62 -6.98 -10.32
CA GLY A 369 -11.98 -7.30 -11.58
C GLY A 369 -12.98 -7.53 -12.72
N SER A 370 -12.85 -8.64 -13.42
CA SER A 370 -13.59 -8.92 -14.66
C SER A 370 -14.95 -9.58 -14.46
N GLY A 371 -15.23 -10.16 -13.30
CA GLY A 371 -16.47 -10.88 -13.00
C GLY A 371 -17.53 -9.99 -12.34
N SER A 372 -18.72 -10.54 -12.12
CA SER A 372 -19.79 -9.89 -11.35
C SER A 372 -20.29 -10.84 -10.28
N PHE A 373 -20.55 -10.31 -9.10
CA PHE A 373 -21.06 -11.09 -7.98
C PHE A 373 -22.05 -10.27 -7.15
N GLU A 374 -22.87 -10.97 -6.39
CA GLU A 374 -23.78 -10.40 -5.40
C GLU A 374 -23.19 -10.68 -4.02
N MET A 375 -23.18 -9.65 -3.17
CA MET A 375 -22.66 -9.76 -1.82
C MET A 375 -23.68 -9.27 -0.81
N GLN A 376 -23.71 -9.94 0.34
CA GLN A 376 -24.47 -9.53 1.51
C GLN A 376 -23.58 -8.67 2.40
N ILE A 377 -24.09 -7.50 2.79
CA ILE A 377 -23.37 -6.56 3.63
C ILE A 377 -23.31 -7.08 5.07
N ILE A 378 -22.11 -7.09 5.64
CA ILE A 378 -21.87 -7.47 7.03
C ILE A 378 -21.53 -6.25 7.87
N ARG A 379 -20.80 -5.28 7.31
CA ARG A 379 -20.52 -3.99 7.96
C ARG A 379 -20.77 -2.85 7.01
N ALA A 380 -21.35 -1.77 7.51
CA ALA A 380 -21.72 -0.59 6.73
C ALA A 380 -21.27 0.73 7.39
N GLY A 381 -21.14 1.77 6.57
CA GLY A 381 -20.84 3.13 7.02
C GLY A 381 -19.50 3.25 7.76
N ASN A 382 -19.54 3.69 9.02
CA ASN A 382 -18.35 3.92 9.83
C ASN A 382 -17.68 2.63 10.32
N ASP A 383 -18.36 1.49 10.23
CA ASP A 383 -17.86 0.21 10.75
C ASP A 383 -17.03 -0.59 9.75
N THR A 384 -16.97 -0.13 8.48
CA THR A 384 -16.16 -0.80 7.46
C THR A 384 -14.67 -0.68 7.78
N ILE A 385 -13.88 -1.66 7.34
CA ILE A 385 -12.41 -1.69 7.56
C ILE A 385 -11.77 -0.39 7.04
N LEU A 386 -12.15 0.06 5.84
CA LEU A 386 -11.64 1.31 5.28
C LEU A 386 -12.00 2.54 6.13
N SER A 387 -13.24 2.64 6.60
CA SER A 387 -13.65 3.73 7.49
C SER A 387 -12.86 3.73 8.81
N GLN A 388 -12.57 2.54 9.34
CA GLN A 388 -11.77 2.38 10.56
C GLN A 388 -10.29 2.73 10.34
N ILE A 389 -9.71 2.43 9.18
CA ILE A 389 -8.37 2.92 8.79
C ILE A 389 -8.35 4.45 8.83
N ILE A 390 -9.33 5.09 8.21
CA ILE A 390 -9.43 6.56 8.13
C ILE A 390 -9.58 7.17 9.52
N LYS A 391 -10.44 6.58 10.35
CA LYS A 391 -10.65 7.01 11.75
C LYS A 391 -9.35 6.88 12.56
N SER A 392 -8.65 5.76 12.46
CA SER A 392 -7.40 5.49 13.17
C SER A 392 -6.29 6.47 12.77
N VAL A 393 -6.14 6.75 11.46
CA VAL A 393 -5.19 7.77 10.98
C VAL A 393 -5.55 9.16 11.51
N LYS A 394 -6.83 9.52 11.56
CA LYS A 394 -7.30 10.81 12.11
C LYS A 394 -7.01 10.93 13.62
N GLU A 395 -7.27 9.87 14.39
CA GLU A 395 -6.96 9.81 15.83
C GLU A 395 -5.46 9.87 16.10
N ALA A 396 -4.64 9.25 15.24
CA ALA A 396 -3.19 9.29 15.39
C ALA A 396 -2.61 10.71 15.19
N GLN A 397 -3.23 11.52 14.32
CA GLN A 397 -2.83 12.91 14.07
C GLN A 397 -3.23 13.88 15.19
N THR A 398 -4.28 13.58 15.95
CA THR A 398 -4.75 14.46 17.04
C THR A 398 -3.97 14.24 18.34
N ASN A 399 -3.46 13.02 18.57
CA ASN A 399 -2.74 12.67 19.78
C ASN A 399 -1.23 13.00 19.70
N LYS A 400 -0.79 13.96 20.52
CA LYS A 400 0.62 14.37 20.63
C LYS A 400 1.50 13.26 21.22
N ALA A 401 2.70 13.08 20.66
CA ALA A 401 3.71 12.17 21.21
C ALA A 401 4.32 12.72 22.53
N PRO A 402 4.77 11.86 23.46
CA PRO A 402 5.38 12.33 24.71
C PRO A 402 6.64 13.18 24.48
N ILE A 403 7.51 12.83 23.52
CA ILE A 403 8.63 13.68 23.11
C ILE A 403 8.18 15.09 22.67
N GLN A 404 7.02 15.22 22.01
CA GLN A 404 6.47 16.53 21.63
C GLN A 404 6.01 17.31 22.86
N LEU A 405 5.40 16.64 23.85
CA LEU A 405 5.03 17.27 25.12
C LEU A 405 6.26 17.72 25.92
N PHE A 406 7.34 16.94 25.89
CA PHE A 406 8.62 17.33 26.48
C PHE A 406 9.18 18.59 25.80
N VAL A 407 9.17 18.64 24.47
CA VAL A 407 9.60 19.82 23.69
C VAL A 407 8.73 21.05 24.00
N ASP A 408 7.41 20.89 24.03
CA ASP A 408 6.48 21.97 24.38
C ASP A 408 6.77 22.52 25.80
N LYS A 409 7.05 21.63 26.76
CA LYS A 409 7.45 21.99 28.12
C LYS A 409 8.80 22.71 28.15
N PHE A 410 9.79 22.22 27.40
CA PHE A 410 11.10 22.85 27.27
C PHE A 410 10.97 24.28 26.74
N ILE A 411 10.23 24.47 25.64
CA ILE A 411 10.00 25.79 25.02
C ILE A 411 9.32 26.75 26.00
N THR A 412 8.36 26.25 26.79
CA THR A 412 7.62 27.06 27.77
C THR A 412 8.56 27.69 28.82
N TYR A 413 9.60 26.96 29.26
CA TYR A 413 10.61 27.49 30.20
C TYR A 413 11.73 28.27 29.50
N PHE A 414 12.13 27.85 28.30
CA PHE A 414 13.27 28.39 27.57
C PHE A 414 13.01 29.82 27.05
N ILE A 415 11.77 30.12 26.61
CA ILE A 415 11.42 31.45 26.07
C ILE A 415 11.58 32.58 27.10
N PRO A 416 11.03 32.49 28.34
CA PRO A 416 11.27 33.51 29.36
C PRO A 416 12.75 33.75 29.68
N ILE A 417 13.56 32.68 29.68
CA ILE A 417 15.00 32.77 29.94
C ILE A 417 15.70 33.58 28.82
N ILE A 418 15.39 33.31 27.55
CA ILE A 418 15.94 34.08 26.43
C ILE A 418 15.51 35.55 26.51
N LEU A 419 14.24 35.82 26.82
CA LEU A 419 13.76 37.20 26.97
C LEU A 419 14.51 37.93 28.10
N LEU A 420 14.72 37.27 29.24
CA LEU A 420 15.50 37.82 30.35
C LEU A 420 16.95 38.11 29.96
N LEU A 421 17.62 37.15 29.29
CA LEU A 421 18.99 37.32 28.79
C LEU A 421 19.08 38.43 27.74
N GLY A 422 18.08 38.56 26.88
CA GLY A 422 17.97 39.65 25.91
C GLY A 422 17.89 41.01 26.59
N ILE A 423 17.07 41.14 27.64
CA ILE A 423 16.96 42.37 28.43
C ILE A 423 18.28 42.70 29.13
N ILE A 424 18.91 41.72 29.78
CA ILE A 424 20.22 41.90 30.46
C ILE A 424 21.27 42.35 29.45
N SER A 425 21.31 41.71 28.29
CA SER A 425 22.25 42.04 27.21
C SER A 425 22.01 43.46 26.67
N PHE A 426 20.75 43.86 26.51
CA PHE A 426 20.37 45.21 26.09
C PHE A 426 20.84 46.28 27.07
N ILE A 427 20.78 46.01 28.38
CA ILE A 427 21.27 46.94 29.41
C ILE A 427 22.79 47.10 29.34
N LEU A 428 23.52 46.00 29.12
CA LEU A 428 24.98 45.98 29.14
C LEU A 428 25.64 46.48 27.85
N TRP A 429 25.09 46.13 26.69
CA TRP A 429 25.71 46.36 25.37
C TRP A 429 24.84 47.15 24.37
N LYS A 430 23.68 47.66 24.80
CA LYS A 430 22.76 48.48 23.99
C LYS A 430 22.40 47.81 22.65
N GLU A 431 22.70 48.47 21.53
CA GLU A 431 22.27 48.12 20.17
C GLU A 431 22.81 46.77 19.69
N SER A 432 23.99 46.38 20.17
CA SER A 432 24.65 45.14 19.77
C SER A 432 24.00 43.88 20.36
N SER A 433 23.08 44.02 21.33
CA SER A 433 22.41 42.91 22.01
C SER A 433 21.27 42.26 21.21
N ILE A 434 20.73 42.96 20.20
CA ILE A 434 19.53 42.57 19.48
C ILE A 434 19.73 41.27 18.69
N SER A 435 20.94 41.07 18.15
CA SER A 435 21.32 39.85 17.43
C SER A 435 21.30 38.61 18.35
N ILE A 436 21.55 38.77 19.66
CA ILE A 436 21.55 37.68 20.65
C ILE A 436 20.13 37.16 20.87
N MET A 437 19.16 38.07 21.00
CA MET A 437 17.76 37.69 21.17
C MET A 437 17.20 36.99 19.93
N ILE A 438 17.61 37.44 18.74
CA ILE A 438 17.18 36.88 17.47
C ILE A 438 17.77 35.47 17.29
N ILE A 439 19.10 35.32 17.37
CA ILE A 439 19.80 34.07 17.01
C ILE A 439 19.45 32.87 17.92
N ALA A 440 18.93 33.15 19.12
CA ALA A 440 18.53 32.15 20.10
C ALA A 440 17.14 31.53 19.85
N CYS A 441 16.33 32.04 18.90
CA CYS A 441 14.97 31.53 18.66
C CYS A 441 14.95 30.06 18.17
N PRO A 442 14.32 29.12 18.90
CA PRO A 442 14.22 27.72 18.48
C PRO A 442 12.98 27.50 17.58
N CYS A 443 12.85 28.27 16.51
CA CYS A 443 11.55 28.48 15.85
C CYS A 443 10.95 27.23 15.17
N VAL A 444 11.74 26.18 14.87
CA VAL A 444 11.29 24.95 14.17
C VAL A 444 11.13 23.73 15.10
N LEU A 445 11.52 23.87 16.37
CA LEU A 445 11.60 22.76 17.32
C LEU A 445 10.23 22.12 17.62
N SER A 446 9.20 22.93 17.87
CA SER A 446 7.85 22.46 18.20
C SER A 446 7.13 21.80 17.00
N LEU A 447 7.43 22.25 15.78
CA LEU A 447 6.78 21.79 14.56
C LEU A 447 7.34 20.44 14.09
N SER A 448 8.65 20.20 14.30
CA SER A 448 9.33 18.98 13.81
C SER A 448 8.67 17.68 14.28
N GLY A 449 8.30 17.60 15.57
CA GLY A 449 7.69 16.38 16.13
C GLY A 449 6.36 16.04 15.47
N SER A 450 5.44 17.02 15.40
CA SER A 450 4.12 16.81 14.78
C SER A 450 4.19 16.44 13.30
N ILE A 451 5.12 17.04 12.56
CA ILE A 451 5.34 16.71 11.14
C ILE A 451 5.88 15.28 10.98
N THR A 452 6.83 14.89 11.84
CA THR A 452 7.44 13.55 11.78
C THR A 452 6.41 12.45 12.08
N VAL A 453 5.60 12.63 13.12
CA VAL A 453 4.52 11.69 13.48
C VAL A 453 3.51 11.59 12.34
N MET A 454 3.06 12.72 11.79
CA MET A 454 2.12 12.75 10.66
C MET A 454 2.66 11.98 9.44
N ILE A 455 3.89 12.24 9.01
CA ILE A 455 4.51 11.54 7.88
C ILE A 455 4.71 10.05 8.21
N GLY A 456 5.10 9.73 9.44
CA GLY A 456 5.30 8.35 9.90
C GLY A 456 4.01 7.53 9.90
N THR A 457 2.90 8.09 10.39
CA THR A 457 1.58 7.46 10.33
C THR A 457 1.11 7.23 8.89
N GLU A 458 1.39 8.18 7.99
CA GLU A 458 1.05 8.07 6.57
C GLU A 458 1.82 6.92 5.89
N ILE A 459 3.14 6.86 6.09
CA ILE A 459 4.00 5.79 5.54
C ILE A 459 3.59 4.42 6.12
N GLY A 460 3.31 4.36 7.42
CA GLY A 460 2.83 3.13 8.06
C GLY A 460 1.54 2.62 7.42
N ALA A 461 0.53 3.48 7.31
CA ALA A 461 -0.76 3.12 6.72
C ALA A 461 -0.64 2.66 5.26
N GLN A 462 0.20 3.32 4.45
CA GLN A 462 0.47 2.91 3.06
C GLN A 462 1.10 1.52 2.93
N ASN A 463 1.78 1.05 3.99
CA ASN A 463 2.42 -0.26 4.04
C ASN A 463 1.63 -1.29 4.88
N GLY A 464 0.33 -1.04 5.12
CA GLY A 464 -0.55 -1.96 5.86
C GLY A 464 -0.30 -2.00 7.38
N MET A 465 0.36 -0.97 7.94
CA MET A 465 0.66 -0.85 9.37
C MET A 465 -0.12 0.32 9.98
N LEU A 466 -1.18 0.02 10.71
CA LEU A 466 -2.02 1.04 11.36
C LEU A 466 -1.48 1.35 12.75
N ILE A 467 -1.04 2.58 12.97
CA ILE A 467 -0.43 3.02 14.23
C ILE A 467 -1.38 4.00 14.94
N LYS A 468 -1.84 3.66 16.14
CA LYS A 468 -2.80 4.47 16.91
C LYS A 468 -2.12 5.40 17.90
N GLY A 469 -1.95 6.67 17.51
CA GLY A 469 -1.48 7.72 18.41
C GLY A 469 0.04 7.92 18.46
N GLY A 470 0.45 9.12 18.87
CA GLY A 470 1.85 9.54 18.85
C GLY A 470 2.77 8.84 19.84
N ARG A 471 2.24 8.20 20.90
CA ARG A 471 3.02 7.51 21.95
C ARG A 471 3.84 6.34 21.40
N ILE A 472 3.27 5.61 20.45
CA ILE A 472 3.83 4.37 19.91
C ILE A 472 5.18 4.60 19.22
N PHE A 473 5.36 5.75 18.57
CA PHE A 473 6.64 6.10 17.92
C PHE A 473 7.81 6.14 18.91
N GLU A 474 7.57 6.63 20.13
CA GLU A 474 8.60 6.69 21.16
C GLU A 474 8.82 5.34 21.83
N VAL A 475 7.74 4.73 22.33
CA VAL A 475 7.84 3.46 23.05
C VAL A 475 8.36 2.36 22.12
N GLY A 476 7.95 2.38 20.85
CA GLY A 476 8.32 1.38 19.85
C GLY A 476 9.80 1.40 19.49
N SER A 477 10.42 2.57 19.52
CA SER A 477 11.87 2.68 19.34
C SER A 477 12.67 2.12 20.52
N LYS A 478 12.05 2.02 21.70
CA LYS A 478 12.66 1.62 22.98
C LYS A 478 12.31 0.18 23.38
N ILE A 479 11.56 -0.56 22.56
CA ILE A 479 11.25 -1.97 22.82
C ILE A 479 12.55 -2.75 23.04
N THR A 480 12.56 -3.58 24.08
CA THR A 480 13.69 -4.46 24.44
C THR A 480 13.32 -5.93 24.27
N GLU A 481 12.05 -6.28 24.47
CA GLU A 481 11.55 -7.65 24.37
C GLU A 481 10.24 -7.73 23.55
N VAL A 482 10.19 -8.71 22.64
CA VAL A 482 8.99 -9.05 21.86
C VAL A 482 8.47 -10.40 22.33
N VAL A 483 7.23 -10.38 22.84
CA VAL A 483 6.53 -11.56 23.34
C VAL A 483 5.53 -12.00 22.27
N PHE A 484 5.66 -13.22 21.78
CA PHE A 484 4.73 -13.81 20.81
C PHE A 484 3.73 -14.74 21.50
N ASN A 485 2.45 -14.61 21.19
CA ASN A 485 1.54 -15.74 21.36
C ASN A 485 1.89 -16.84 20.33
N LYS A 486 1.65 -18.10 20.67
CA LYS A 486 1.96 -19.23 19.79
C LYS A 486 0.92 -19.38 18.67
N THR A 487 -0.31 -19.72 19.05
CA THR A 487 -1.37 -20.19 18.15
C THR A 487 -1.85 -19.07 17.23
N GLY A 488 -1.88 -19.31 15.91
CA GLY A 488 -2.35 -18.34 14.90
C GLY A 488 -1.38 -17.20 14.58
N ILE A 489 -0.37 -16.99 15.44
CA ILE A 489 0.69 -15.99 15.26
C ILE A 489 1.93 -16.65 14.67
N LEU A 490 2.65 -17.46 15.46
CA LEU A 490 3.84 -18.20 15.02
C LEU A 490 3.46 -19.46 14.21
N THR A 491 2.25 -19.95 14.42
CA THR A 491 1.68 -21.09 13.72
C THR A 491 0.50 -20.65 12.86
N GLN A 492 0.11 -21.49 11.90
CA GLN A 492 -1.00 -21.20 10.99
C GLN A 492 -2.36 -21.21 11.72
N GLY A 493 -2.45 -21.85 12.90
CA GLY A 493 -3.71 -21.97 13.64
C GLY A 493 -4.69 -22.96 12.98
N LYS A 494 -4.21 -23.71 11.97
CA LYS A 494 -4.90 -24.84 11.36
C LYS A 494 -4.23 -26.11 11.87
N PHE A 495 -4.99 -26.91 12.59
CA PHE A 495 -4.53 -28.21 13.05
C PHE A 495 -4.73 -29.24 11.94
N ASP A 496 -3.79 -30.16 11.83
CA ASP A 496 -3.91 -31.32 10.95
C ASP A 496 -3.48 -32.57 11.72
N VAL A 497 -4.11 -33.72 11.43
CA VAL A 497 -3.79 -34.99 12.09
C VAL A 497 -2.54 -35.55 11.43
N ALA A 498 -1.39 -35.33 12.06
CA ALA A 498 -0.09 -35.73 11.52
C ALA A 498 0.21 -37.21 11.71
N HIS A 499 -0.35 -37.82 12.76
CA HIS A 499 -0.17 -39.23 13.06
C HIS A 499 -1.35 -39.74 13.91
N TYR A 500 -1.64 -41.03 13.82
CA TYR A 500 -2.64 -41.68 14.65
C TYR A 500 -2.17 -43.08 15.01
N GLU A 501 -2.53 -43.53 16.21
CA GLU A 501 -2.31 -44.89 16.67
C GLU A 501 -3.62 -45.46 17.19
N LEU A 502 -3.96 -46.65 16.72
CA LEU A 502 -5.21 -47.31 17.05
C LEU A 502 -4.91 -48.59 17.84
N ASN A 503 -5.65 -48.78 18.93
CA ASN A 503 -5.65 -49.98 19.73
C ASN A 503 -7.01 -50.67 19.56
N LEU A 504 -7.23 -51.23 18.36
CA LEU A 504 -8.51 -51.83 17.98
C LEU A 504 -8.52 -53.32 18.32
N SER A 505 -9.41 -53.74 19.21
CA SER A 505 -9.71 -55.16 19.47
C SER A 505 -11.00 -55.64 18.80
N GLU A 506 -12.01 -54.77 18.64
CA GLU A 506 -13.36 -55.15 18.17
C GLU A 506 -13.92 -54.26 17.04
N ILE A 507 -13.32 -53.10 16.76
CA ILE A 507 -13.82 -52.08 15.82
C ILE A 507 -12.88 -51.98 14.60
N THR A 508 -13.40 -51.81 13.39
CA THR A 508 -12.55 -51.59 12.20
C THR A 508 -12.05 -50.14 12.14
N PRO A 509 -10.90 -49.86 11.50
CA PRO A 509 -10.42 -48.47 11.35
C PRO A 509 -11.45 -47.54 10.69
N GLU A 510 -12.20 -48.04 9.70
CA GLU A 510 -13.26 -47.30 9.00
C GLU A 510 -14.44 -46.96 9.94
N THR A 511 -14.84 -47.91 10.79
CA THR A 511 -15.89 -47.68 11.79
C THR A 511 -15.42 -46.74 12.91
N PHE A 512 -14.13 -46.77 13.27
CA PHE A 512 -13.55 -45.82 14.22
C PHE A 512 -13.59 -44.38 13.69
N PHE A 513 -13.12 -44.15 12.45
CA PHE A 513 -13.12 -42.80 11.88
C PHE A 513 -14.52 -42.25 11.61
N THR A 514 -15.49 -43.08 11.23
CA THR A 514 -16.90 -42.65 11.10
C THR A 514 -17.52 -42.25 12.44
N ILE A 515 -17.24 -42.98 13.52
CA ILE A 515 -17.72 -42.62 14.87
C ILE A 515 -17.14 -41.28 15.32
N ILE A 516 -15.84 -41.06 15.10
CA ILE A 516 -15.15 -39.84 15.53
C ILE A 516 -15.54 -38.66 14.66
N GLU A 517 -15.67 -38.85 13.34
CA GLU A 517 -16.19 -37.84 12.42
C GLU A 517 -17.55 -37.34 12.90
N ALA A 518 -18.47 -38.26 13.23
CA ALA A 518 -19.76 -37.91 13.76
C ALA A 518 -19.65 -37.17 15.10
N ALA A 519 -18.87 -37.70 16.05
CA ALA A 519 -18.68 -37.08 17.36
C ALA A 519 -18.15 -35.64 17.28
N GLU A 520 -17.13 -35.40 16.45
CA GLU A 520 -16.48 -34.08 16.30
C GLU A 520 -17.20 -33.17 15.29
N SER A 521 -18.14 -33.67 14.48
CA SER A 521 -18.92 -32.83 13.55
C SER A 521 -19.75 -31.75 14.26
N SER A 522 -20.17 -32.03 15.50
CA SER A 522 -20.88 -31.09 16.37
C SER A 522 -19.96 -30.12 17.12
N SER A 523 -18.63 -30.29 17.00
CA SER A 523 -17.62 -29.50 17.69
C SER A 523 -17.20 -28.30 16.84
N GLU A 524 -17.35 -27.09 17.39
CA GLU A 524 -16.84 -25.88 16.74
C GLU A 524 -15.32 -25.70 16.91
N HIS A 525 -14.68 -26.52 17.74
CA HIS A 525 -13.28 -26.39 18.08
C HIS A 525 -12.38 -26.69 16.85
N PRO A 526 -11.31 -25.90 16.60
CA PRO A 526 -10.41 -26.13 15.46
C PRO A 526 -9.82 -27.54 15.37
N ILE A 527 -9.58 -28.15 16.53
CA ILE A 527 -9.15 -29.56 16.67
C ILE A 527 -10.22 -30.51 16.13
N GLY A 528 -11.50 -30.31 16.49
CA GLY A 528 -12.59 -31.17 16.02
C GLY A 528 -12.74 -31.10 14.52
N LYS A 529 -12.70 -29.88 13.96
CA LYS A 529 -12.71 -29.67 12.50
C LYS A 529 -11.56 -30.39 11.78
N ALA A 530 -10.36 -30.36 12.34
CA ALA A 530 -9.20 -31.06 11.78
C ALA A 530 -9.39 -32.58 11.78
N ILE A 531 -9.96 -33.14 12.85
CA ILE A 531 -10.26 -34.57 12.93
C ILE A 531 -11.35 -34.96 11.93
N VAL A 532 -12.38 -34.14 11.75
CA VAL A 532 -13.45 -34.35 10.76
C VAL A 532 -12.90 -34.31 9.33
N GLU A 533 -12.10 -33.30 8.98
CA GLU A 533 -11.47 -33.20 7.64
C GLU A 533 -10.57 -34.41 7.35
N PHE A 534 -9.76 -34.81 8.33
CA PHE A 534 -8.88 -35.97 8.20
C PHE A 534 -9.68 -37.27 8.02
N SER A 535 -10.77 -37.44 8.78
CA SER A 535 -11.63 -38.62 8.68
C SER A 535 -12.32 -38.70 7.31
N LYS A 536 -12.83 -37.58 6.80
CA LYS A 536 -13.41 -37.49 5.45
C LYS A 536 -12.40 -37.84 4.36
N GLN A 537 -11.16 -37.37 4.48
CA GLN A 537 -10.09 -37.70 3.52
C GLN A 537 -9.75 -39.20 3.54
N LEU A 538 -9.72 -39.84 4.72
CA LEU A 538 -9.46 -41.26 4.84
C LEU A 538 -10.60 -42.14 4.33
N LEU A 539 -11.85 -41.71 4.51
CA LEU A 539 -13.04 -42.48 4.14
C LEU A 539 -13.43 -42.35 2.65
N ASN A 540 -12.82 -41.42 1.89
CA ASN A 540 -13.16 -41.13 0.48
C ASN A 540 -14.67 -40.89 0.22
N SER A 541 -15.40 -40.46 1.24
CA SER A 541 -16.85 -40.27 1.21
C SER A 541 -17.22 -38.87 0.75
N ASN A 542 -18.14 -38.76 -0.20
CA ASN A 542 -18.88 -37.53 -0.46
C ASN A 542 -20.01 -37.41 0.57
N GLU A 543 -20.44 -36.19 0.87
CA GLU A 543 -21.52 -35.92 1.85
C GLU A 543 -22.73 -36.85 1.61
N ASN A 544 -23.12 -37.60 2.65
CA ASN A 544 -24.36 -38.40 2.79
C ASN A 544 -24.34 -39.91 2.44
N GLU A 545 -23.51 -40.73 3.09
CA GLU A 545 -23.65 -42.21 3.04
C GLU A 545 -23.99 -42.91 4.36
N TYR A 546 -24.01 -42.21 5.51
CA TYR A 546 -24.33 -42.82 6.80
C TYR A 546 -25.45 -42.06 7.53
N ASP A 547 -26.51 -42.78 7.91
CA ASP A 547 -27.59 -42.29 8.78
C ASP A 547 -27.10 -42.38 10.23
N ILE A 548 -26.55 -41.26 10.74
CA ILE A 548 -25.90 -41.17 12.06
C ILE A 548 -26.63 -40.14 12.92
N ASP A 549 -27.14 -40.58 14.07
CA ASP A 549 -27.75 -39.71 15.09
C ASP A 549 -26.78 -39.48 16.25
N ILE A 550 -26.66 -38.23 16.71
CA ILE A 550 -25.83 -37.83 17.86
C ILE A 550 -26.75 -37.45 19.03
N ASN A 551 -26.58 -38.13 20.17
CA ASN A 551 -27.29 -37.83 21.40
C ASN A 551 -26.32 -37.39 22.50
N ASN A 552 -26.82 -36.59 23.45
CA ASN A 552 -26.09 -36.19 24.68
C ASN A 552 -24.70 -35.58 24.44
N PHE A 553 -24.55 -34.71 23.43
CA PHE A 553 -23.29 -34.01 23.19
C PHE A 553 -22.99 -33.00 24.32
N GLU A 554 -21.85 -33.17 24.99
CA GLU A 554 -21.31 -32.27 26.01
C GLU A 554 -19.87 -31.89 25.65
N SER A 555 -19.58 -30.59 25.63
CA SER A 555 -18.22 -30.05 25.42
C SER A 555 -17.72 -29.41 26.70
N MET A 556 -16.55 -29.86 27.19
CA MET A 556 -15.91 -29.33 28.39
C MET A 556 -14.64 -28.55 28.03
N THR A 557 -14.69 -27.24 28.20
CA THR A 557 -13.56 -26.35 27.92
C THR A 557 -12.29 -26.76 28.67
N GLY A 558 -11.18 -26.88 27.93
CA GLY A 558 -9.89 -27.31 28.48
C GLY A 558 -9.69 -28.83 28.64
N TYR A 559 -10.72 -29.64 28.40
CA TYR A 559 -10.66 -31.11 28.58
C TYR A 559 -10.94 -31.89 27.28
N GLY A 560 -12.16 -31.81 26.75
CA GLY A 560 -12.61 -32.68 25.65
C GLY A 560 -14.12 -32.66 25.41
N ILE A 561 -14.60 -33.61 24.61
CA ILE A 561 -16.02 -33.83 24.29
C ILE A 561 -16.48 -35.23 24.72
N LYS A 562 -17.78 -35.32 25.00
CA LYS A 562 -18.50 -36.57 25.28
C LYS A 562 -19.78 -36.61 24.46
N CYS A 563 -20.09 -37.74 23.82
CA CYS A 563 -21.36 -37.92 23.13
C CYS A 563 -21.71 -39.41 22.94
N ASP A 564 -23.00 -39.68 22.69
CA ASP A 564 -23.49 -40.98 22.29
C ASP A 564 -23.77 -40.98 20.78
N VAL A 565 -23.07 -41.85 20.03
CA VAL A 565 -23.19 -41.96 18.56
C VAL A 565 -24.00 -43.21 18.21
N LEU A 566 -25.10 -43.03 17.47
CA LEU A 566 -25.95 -44.10 16.94
C LEU A 566 -25.60 -44.35 15.47
N LEU A 567 -25.07 -45.54 15.17
CA LEU A 567 -24.82 -45.98 13.80
C LEU A 567 -25.97 -46.86 13.30
N ASN A 568 -26.72 -46.38 12.32
CA ASN A 568 -27.69 -47.19 11.57
C ASN A 568 -26.98 -47.82 10.36
N THR A 569 -26.67 -49.11 10.43
CA THR A 569 -26.14 -49.83 9.26
C THR A 569 -27.27 -50.06 8.26
N ALA A 570 -27.34 -49.22 7.23
CA ALA A 570 -28.12 -49.51 6.04
C ALA A 570 -27.25 -50.37 5.11
N ASP A 571 -27.64 -51.62 4.91
CA ASP A 571 -27.28 -52.32 3.68
C ASP A 571 -28.49 -53.05 3.12
N HIS A 572 -28.66 -52.89 1.81
CA HIS A 572 -29.64 -53.59 1.01
C HIS A 572 -29.56 -55.10 1.30
N PHE A 573 -30.70 -55.70 1.68
CA PHE A 573 -30.88 -57.12 2.06
C PHE A 573 -30.39 -57.55 3.45
N SER A 574 -31.15 -57.25 4.51
CA SER A 574 -31.75 -58.27 5.40
C SER A 574 -32.54 -57.61 6.53
N SER A 575 -33.54 -58.33 7.04
CA SER A 575 -34.53 -57.89 8.03
C SER A 575 -34.00 -57.81 9.48
N TYR A 576 -32.76 -57.37 9.69
CA TYR A 576 -32.19 -57.13 11.03
C TYR A 576 -31.23 -55.93 11.00
N ALA A 577 -31.76 -54.71 11.00
CA ALA A 577 -30.95 -53.52 11.29
C ALA A 577 -30.69 -53.47 12.80
N THR A 578 -29.47 -53.80 13.23
CA THR A 578 -29.05 -53.58 14.62
C THR A 578 -28.44 -52.19 14.71
N SER A 579 -29.16 -51.22 15.27
CA SER A 579 -28.57 -49.95 15.71
C SER A 579 -27.64 -50.23 16.89
N LYS A 580 -26.37 -49.80 16.79
CA LYS A 580 -25.42 -49.85 17.91
C LYS A 580 -25.19 -48.43 18.42
N ILE A 581 -25.29 -48.28 19.73
CA ILE A 581 -24.95 -47.05 20.44
C ILE A 581 -23.49 -47.17 20.91
N TYR A 582 -22.70 -46.15 20.63
CA TYR A 582 -21.32 -46.01 21.09
C TYR A 582 -21.21 -44.79 22.00
N ASN A 583 -20.77 -44.98 23.24
CA ASN A 583 -20.43 -43.87 24.15
C ASN A 583 -18.99 -43.43 23.86
N VAL A 584 -18.80 -42.21 23.40
CA VAL A 584 -17.54 -41.68 22.87
C VAL A 584 -17.01 -40.58 23.79
N LEU A 585 -15.73 -40.69 24.14
CA LEU A 585 -14.97 -39.71 24.90
C LEU A 585 -13.71 -39.34 24.11
N ILE A 586 -13.55 -38.06 23.78
CA ILE A 586 -12.38 -37.55 23.05
C ILE A 586 -11.80 -36.38 23.84
N GLY A 587 -10.53 -36.44 24.22
CA GLY A 587 -9.92 -35.35 24.99
C GLY A 587 -8.49 -35.58 25.44
N ASN A 588 -8.03 -34.73 26.35
CA ASN A 588 -6.69 -34.78 26.92
C ASN A 588 -6.54 -35.91 27.97
N LEU A 589 -5.33 -36.10 28.48
CA LEU A 589 -5.02 -37.14 29.48
C LEU A 589 -5.83 -36.97 30.77
N GLU A 590 -6.00 -35.74 31.26
CA GLU A 590 -6.74 -35.45 32.50
C GLU A 590 -8.22 -35.81 32.35
N PHE A 591 -8.82 -35.54 31.19
CA PHE A 591 -10.19 -35.90 30.87
C PHE A 591 -10.40 -37.41 30.93
N ILE A 592 -9.62 -38.18 30.19
CA ILE A 592 -9.84 -39.63 30.08
C ILE A 592 -9.43 -40.38 31.36
N SER A 593 -8.27 -40.06 31.94
CA SER A 593 -7.72 -40.82 33.07
C SER A 593 -8.19 -40.33 34.45
N GLN A 594 -8.36 -39.02 34.67
CA GLN A 594 -8.69 -38.48 36.00
C GLN A 594 -10.19 -38.29 36.20
N LEU A 595 -10.93 -37.82 35.18
CA LEU A 595 -12.37 -37.58 35.29
C LEU A 595 -13.19 -38.86 35.05
N TYR A 596 -12.87 -39.64 34.01
CA TYR A 596 -13.60 -40.85 33.65
C TYR A 596 -12.92 -42.17 34.06
N GLN A 597 -11.72 -42.10 34.67
CA GLN A 597 -11.00 -43.26 35.22
C GLN A 597 -10.72 -44.39 34.23
N ILE A 598 -10.49 -44.07 32.95
CA ILE A 598 -10.15 -45.05 31.91
C ILE A 598 -8.64 -45.30 31.94
N GLU A 599 -8.23 -46.57 32.03
CA GLU A 599 -6.81 -46.96 32.03
C GLU A 599 -6.18 -46.79 30.64
N ILE A 600 -5.18 -45.90 30.55
CA ILE A 600 -4.39 -45.70 29.33
C ILE A 600 -3.15 -46.59 29.39
N PRO A 601 -2.85 -47.39 28.35
CA PRO A 601 -1.67 -48.27 28.32
C PRO A 601 -0.36 -47.48 28.48
N GLN A 602 0.62 -48.05 29.18
CA GLN A 602 1.95 -47.43 29.31
C GLN A 602 2.65 -47.21 27.95
N SER A 603 2.39 -48.06 26.96
CA SER A 603 2.90 -47.87 25.59
C SER A 603 2.38 -46.58 24.96
N ALA A 604 1.09 -46.27 25.12
CA ALA A 604 0.49 -45.05 24.59
C ALA A 604 1.02 -43.78 25.29
N LEU A 605 1.38 -43.87 26.57
CA LEU A 605 2.01 -42.77 27.31
C LEU A 605 3.45 -42.48 26.84
N LEU A 606 4.22 -43.51 26.49
CA LEU A 606 5.56 -43.34 25.91
C LEU A 606 5.49 -42.68 24.53
N ILE A 607 4.54 -43.13 23.70
CA ILE A 607 4.37 -42.59 22.35
C ILE A 607 3.86 -41.14 22.43
N LYS A 608 2.99 -40.82 23.39
CA LYS A 608 2.63 -39.44 23.72
C LYS A 608 3.87 -38.55 23.92
N GLU A 609 4.81 -38.95 24.77
CA GLU A 609 6.02 -38.16 25.01
C GLU A 609 6.88 -37.99 23.75
N GLU A 610 7.05 -39.05 22.95
CA GLU A 610 7.78 -38.98 21.68
C GLU A 610 7.14 -38.02 20.68
N GLN A 611 5.81 -38.05 20.56
CA GLN A 611 5.07 -37.18 19.64
C GLN A 611 5.02 -35.72 20.14
N GLU A 612 4.94 -35.49 21.45
CA GLU A 612 5.02 -34.15 22.04
C GLU A 612 6.40 -33.51 21.84
N LEU A 613 7.49 -34.30 21.84
CA LEU A 613 8.83 -33.83 21.48
C LEU A 613 8.90 -33.37 20.01
N LEU A 614 8.11 -33.97 19.12
CA LEU A 614 7.96 -33.52 17.74
C LEU A 614 7.09 -32.25 17.61
N GLY A 615 6.52 -31.75 18.72
CA GLY A 615 5.67 -30.56 18.76
C GLY A 615 4.22 -30.84 18.37
N ARG A 616 3.77 -32.09 18.54
CA ARG A 616 2.39 -32.51 18.28
C ARG A 616 1.58 -32.47 19.58
N THR A 617 0.29 -32.22 19.46
CA THR A 617 -0.69 -32.28 20.55
C THR A 617 -1.36 -33.64 20.52
N THR A 618 -1.30 -34.37 21.63
CA THR A 618 -1.93 -35.69 21.75
C THR A 618 -3.36 -35.58 22.26
N ILE A 619 -4.26 -36.30 21.60
CA ILE A 619 -5.66 -36.47 21.98
C ILE A 619 -5.92 -37.96 22.09
N PHE A 620 -6.56 -38.35 23.18
CA PHE A 620 -6.95 -39.73 23.43
C PHE A 620 -8.42 -39.92 23.09
N VAL A 621 -8.74 -41.10 22.58
CA VAL A 621 -10.11 -41.51 22.24
C VAL A 621 -10.44 -42.77 23.02
N ALA A 622 -11.57 -42.74 23.72
CA ALA A 622 -12.16 -43.90 24.36
C ALA A 622 -13.59 -44.13 23.85
N ILE A 623 -13.94 -45.40 23.62
CA ILE A 623 -15.27 -45.82 23.20
C ILE A 623 -15.74 -46.90 24.16
N ASN A 624 -16.98 -46.79 24.66
CA ASN A 624 -17.57 -47.71 25.63
C ASN A 624 -16.65 -47.97 26.84
N ASP A 625 -16.17 -46.88 27.45
CA ASP A 625 -15.28 -46.88 28.63
C ASP A 625 -13.94 -47.61 28.44
N SER A 626 -13.52 -47.83 27.20
CA SER A 626 -12.25 -48.49 26.86
C SER A 626 -11.40 -47.64 25.93
N PHE A 627 -10.09 -47.63 26.16
CA PHE A 627 -9.14 -46.86 25.36
C PHE A 627 -8.99 -47.47 23.94
N MET A 628 -9.29 -46.67 22.91
CA MET A 628 -9.33 -47.12 21.52
C MET A 628 -8.21 -46.57 20.65
N GLY A 629 -7.63 -45.42 21.00
CA GLY A 629 -6.53 -44.86 20.22
C GLY A 629 -6.11 -43.45 20.63
N SER A 630 -5.03 -42.99 20.02
CA SER A 630 -4.50 -41.64 20.17
C SER A 630 -4.32 -40.96 18.82
N LEU A 631 -4.79 -39.73 18.72
CA LEU A 631 -4.63 -38.84 17.57
C LEU A 631 -3.58 -37.79 17.92
N PHE A 632 -2.63 -37.55 17.01
CA PHE A 632 -1.55 -36.59 17.20
C PHE A 632 -1.69 -35.46 16.17
N LEU A 633 -2.09 -34.29 16.65
CA LEU A 633 -2.31 -33.12 15.82
C LEU A 633 -1.06 -32.26 15.76
N SER A 634 -0.75 -31.73 14.59
CA SER A 634 0.32 -30.76 14.40
C SER A 634 -0.28 -29.41 14.02
N ASP A 635 0.18 -28.36 14.68
CA ASP A 635 -0.06 -26.98 14.25
C ASP A 635 1.16 -26.53 13.43
N LEU A 636 0.96 -26.28 12.14
CA LEU A 636 2.06 -25.97 11.24
C LEU A 636 2.64 -24.59 11.57
N ILE A 637 3.97 -24.53 11.74
CA ILE A 637 4.68 -23.26 11.95
C ILE A 637 4.63 -22.44 10.65
N LYS A 638 4.35 -21.14 10.73
CA LYS A 638 4.40 -20.28 9.54
C LYS A 638 5.84 -20.24 9.01
N PRO A 639 6.04 -20.31 7.68
CA PRO A 639 7.38 -20.37 7.10
C PRO A 639 8.22 -19.12 7.46
N GLU A 640 7.59 -17.95 7.61
CA GLU A 640 8.27 -16.73 8.02
C GLU A 640 8.57 -16.60 9.53
N SER A 641 8.05 -17.47 10.40
CA SER A 641 8.22 -17.37 11.85
C SER A 641 9.69 -17.44 12.26
N LYS A 642 10.42 -18.43 11.76
CA LYS A 642 11.85 -18.59 12.05
C LYS A 642 12.67 -17.40 11.58
N LEU A 643 12.36 -16.87 10.39
CA LEU A 643 13.03 -15.69 9.83
C LEU A 643 12.79 -14.46 10.71
N THR A 644 11.55 -14.29 11.17
CA THR A 644 11.16 -13.14 11.99
C THR A 644 11.89 -13.15 13.32
N VAL A 645 11.97 -14.30 13.99
CA VAL A 645 12.71 -14.44 15.26
C VAL A 645 14.20 -14.15 15.08
N VAL A 646 14.83 -14.69 14.03
CA VAL A 646 16.25 -14.43 13.72
C VAL A 646 16.49 -12.95 13.46
N ALA A 647 15.62 -12.29 12.68
CA ALA A 647 15.73 -10.88 12.38
C ALA A 647 15.58 -10.02 13.65
N LEU A 648 14.59 -10.31 14.50
CA LEU A 648 14.39 -9.59 15.77
C LEU A 648 15.60 -9.74 16.71
N LYS A 649 16.17 -10.95 16.82
CA LYS A 649 17.40 -11.18 17.57
C LYS A 649 18.59 -10.39 16.98
N SER A 650 18.72 -10.34 15.64
CA SER A 650 19.75 -9.53 14.97
C SER A 650 19.61 -8.03 15.21
N MET A 651 18.38 -7.55 15.49
CA MET A 651 18.09 -6.17 15.90
C MET A 651 18.38 -5.89 17.38
N GLY A 652 18.92 -6.87 18.11
CA GLY A 652 19.26 -6.79 19.53
C GLY A 652 18.07 -6.96 20.48
N LEU A 653 16.95 -7.51 20.02
CA LEU A 653 15.74 -7.71 20.81
C LEU A 653 15.71 -9.10 21.44
N LYS A 654 15.23 -9.19 22.67
CA LYS A 654 14.85 -10.48 23.28
C LYS A 654 13.54 -10.94 22.66
N VAL A 655 13.42 -12.25 22.44
CA VAL A 655 12.21 -12.86 21.90
C VAL A 655 11.77 -13.97 22.84
N SER A 656 10.52 -13.89 23.29
CA SER A 656 9.92 -14.90 24.16
C SER A 656 8.56 -15.35 23.60
N MET A 657 8.15 -16.57 23.96
CA MET A 657 6.87 -17.15 23.58
C MET A 657 5.99 -17.36 24.81
N VAL A 658 4.70 -17.05 24.69
CA VAL A 658 3.68 -17.30 25.70
C VAL A 658 2.61 -18.21 25.10
N THR A 659 2.22 -19.28 25.80
CA THR A 659 1.19 -20.22 25.34
C THR A 659 0.47 -20.94 26.49
N ALA A 660 -0.74 -21.41 26.22
CA ALA A 660 -1.50 -22.30 27.11
C ALA A 660 -1.11 -23.77 26.94
N ASP A 661 -0.38 -24.12 25.87
CA ASP A 661 0.03 -25.49 25.57
C ASP A 661 0.94 -26.11 26.65
N GLN A 662 1.02 -27.44 26.60
CA GLN A 662 1.96 -28.20 27.42
C GLN A 662 3.41 -27.84 27.14
N LYS A 663 4.25 -28.00 28.17
CA LYS A 663 5.63 -27.53 28.17
C LYS A 663 6.47 -28.15 27.05
N LEU A 664 6.35 -29.45 26.80
CA LEU A 664 7.15 -30.16 25.78
C LEU A 664 6.82 -29.66 24.36
N THR A 665 5.53 -29.56 24.03
CA THR A 665 5.06 -29.04 22.75
C THR A 665 5.50 -27.60 22.52
N ALA A 666 5.36 -26.74 23.54
CA ALA A 666 5.77 -25.34 23.50
C ALA A 666 7.29 -25.19 23.29
N GLN A 667 8.11 -25.98 23.98
CA GLN A 667 9.56 -25.99 23.83
C GLN A 667 9.98 -26.49 22.45
N SER A 668 9.31 -27.52 21.91
CA SER A 668 9.59 -28.03 20.56
C SER A 668 9.33 -26.95 19.50
N ILE A 669 8.17 -26.29 19.53
CA ILE A 669 7.82 -25.21 18.59
C ILE A 669 8.76 -24.02 18.74
N ALA A 670 9.07 -23.62 19.97
CA ALA A 670 10.02 -22.54 20.23
C ALA A 670 11.42 -22.86 19.69
N SER A 671 11.91 -24.08 19.88
CA SER A 671 13.21 -24.52 19.36
C SER A 671 13.28 -24.48 17.84
N LYS A 672 12.20 -24.91 17.15
CA LYS A 672 12.09 -24.84 15.67
C LYS A 672 12.09 -23.39 15.15
N CYS A 673 11.46 -22.47 15.88
CA CYS A 673 11.47 -21.03 15.59
C CYS A 673 12.77 -20.33 16.02
N GLY A 674 13.59 -20.94 16.89
CA GLY A 674 14.80 -20.34 17.46
C GLY A 674 14.54 -19.39 18.64
N ILE A 675 13.52 -19.67 19.46
CA ILE A 675 13.14 -18.89 20.66
C ILE A 675 13.68 -19.59 21.91
N ASP A 676 14.36 -18.86 22.79
CA ASP A 676 15.05 -19.44 23.96
C ASP A 676 14.18 -19.42 25.23
N VAL A 677 13.33 -18.40 25.38
CA VAL A 677 12.49 -18.19 26.58
C VAL A 677 11.04 -18.53 26.24
N VAL A 678 10.47 -19.51 26.96
CA VAL A 678 9.11 -20.01 26.74
C VAL A 678 8.35 -20.04 28.06
N TYR A 679 7.18 -19.43 28.07
CA TYR A 679 6.22 -19.51 29.16
C TYR A 679 4.99 -20.31 28.68
N SER A 680 4.85 -21.54 29.18
CA SER A 680 3.82 -22.50 28.80
C SER A 680 2.83 -22.77 29.93
N GLN A 681 1.72 -23.45 29.65
CA GLN A 681 0.69 -23.82 30.64
C GLN A 681 0.07 -22.60 31.36
N LEU A 682 -0.08 -21.49 30.64
CA LEU A 682 -0.62 -20.25 31.20
C LEU A 682 -2.10 -20.06 30.89
N SER A 683 -2.87 -19.71 31.92
CA SER A 683 -4.21 -19.14 31.76
C SER A 683 -4.13 -17.69 31.27
N SER A 684 -5.25 -17.12 30.81
CA SER A 684 -5.36 -15.70 30.40
C SER A 684 -4.80 -14.73 31.45
N LYS A 685 -5.14 -14.93 32.72
CA LYS A 685 -4.62 -14.17 33.85
C LYS A 685 -3.12 -14.41 34.07
N GLY A 686 -2.65 -15.63 33.81
CA GLY A 686 -1.24 -15.99 33.81
C GLY A 686 -0.44 -15.21 32.77
N LYS A 687 -0.93 -15.10 31.52
CA LYS A 687 -0.28 -14.32 30.45
C LYS A 687 -0.08 -12.85 30.86
N LEU A 688 -1.10 -12.24 31.48
CA LEU A 688 -1.04 -10.86 31.99
C LEU A 688 0.03 -10.70 33.08
N ASN A 689 0.11 -11.63 34.03
CA ASN A 689 1.10 -11.60 35.10
C ASN A 689 2.54 -11.70 34.55
N ILE A 690 2.76 -12.47 33.49
CA ILE A 690 4.07 -12.56 32.83
C ILE A 690 4.46 -11.20 32.23
N ILE A 691 3.57 -10.55 31.49
CA ILE A 691 3.85 -9.21 30.92
C ILE A 691 4.19 -8.21 32.05
N GLN A 692 3.45 -8.23 33.15
CA GLN A 692 3.76 -7.37 34.31
C GLN A 692 5.11 -7.71 34.94
N SER A 693 5.47 -8.99 35.05
CA SER A 693 6.76 -9.41 35.60
C SER A 693 7.93 -8.94 34.73
N LEU A 694 7.78 -8.97 33.41
CA LEU A 694 8.76 -8.46 32.46
C LEU A 694 8.88 -6.93 32.57
N GLN A 695 7.76 -6.22 32.65
CA GLN A 695 7.74 -4.77 32.88
C GLN A 695 8.42 -4.37 34.20
N LEU A 696 8.21 -5.15 35.28
CA LEU A 696 8.88 -4.93 36.57
C LEU A 696 10.39 -5.18 36.51
N SER A 697 10.86 -6.00 35.56
CA SER A 697 12.28 -6.21 35.30
C SER A 697 12.94 -5.11 34.44
N ASN A 698 12.26 -3.97 34.26
CA ASN A 698 12.65 -2.84 33.40
C ASN A 698 12.72 -3.17 31.89
N GLU A 699 12.07 -4.25 31.44
CA GLU A 699 11.90 -4.52 30.01
C GLU A 699 10.72 -3.71 29.45
N ILE A 700 10.86 -3.19 28.22
CA ILE A 700 9.78 -2.54 27.48
C ILE A 700 9.20 -3.58 26.53
N VAL A 701 7.98 -4.00 26.82
CA VAL A 701 7.40 -5.23 26.26
C VAL A 701 6.45 -4.92 25.12
N ALA A 702 6.77 -5.46 23.94
CA ALA A 702 5.84 -5.54 22.83
C ALA A 702 5.17 -6.92 22.79
N MET A 703 3.85 -6.96 22.93
CA MET A 703 3.10 -8.21 22.83
C MET A 703 2.50 -8.35 21.43
N VAL A 704 2.71 -9.51 20.81
CA VAL A 704 2.17 -9.88 19.50
C VAL A 704 1.13 -10.97 19.69
N GLY A 705 -0.14 -10.69 19.36
CA GLY A 705 -1.25 -11.61 19.61
C GLY A 705 -2.44 -11.37 18.68
N ASN A 706 -3.42 -12.25 18.74
CA ASN A 706 -4.71 -12.03 18.08
C ASN A 706 -5.62 -11.29 19.03
N ILE A 707 -6.32 -10.27 18.54
CA ILE A 707 -7.34 -9.55 19.32
C ILE A 707 -8.53 -10.48 19.61
N ASP A 708 -8.75 -11.46 18.73
CA ASP A 708 -9.91 -12.35 18.72
C ASP A 708 -9.89 -13.37 19.87
N ASP A 709 -8.72 -13.70 20.43
CA ASP A 709 -8.64 -14.56 21.59
C ASP A 709 -8.90 -13.70 22.85
N LEU A 710 -10.06 -13.91 23.47
CA LEU A 710 -10.41 -13.31 24.77
C LEU A 710 -9.29 -13.50 25.79
N ASN A 711 -8.52 -14.59 25.70
CA ASN A 711 -7.39 -14.87 26.58
C ASN A 711 -6.17 -13.97 26.32
N ASP A 712 -5.99 -13.48 25.09
CA ASP A 712 -4.88 -12.60 24.68
C ASP A 712 -5.20 -11.12 24.87
N SER A 713 -6.47 -10.73 24.72
CA SER A 713 -6.92 -9.33 24.78
C SER A 713 -6.48 -8.60 26.07
N LEU A 714 -6.58 -9.28 27.22
CA LEU A 714 -6.17 -8.74 28.52
C LEU A 714 -4.65 -8.53 28.60
N ALA A 715 -3.87 -9.46 28.07
CA ALA A 715 -2.41 -9.38 28.04
C ALA A 715 -1.94 -8.28 27.06
N LEU A 716 -2.55 -8.20 25.87
CA LEU A 716 -2.32 -7.16 24.89
C LEU A 716 -2.59 -5.76 25.45
N SER A 717 -3.71 -5.56 26.15
CA SER A 717 -4.06 -4.26 26.73
C SER A 717 -3.05 -3.76 27.78
N LYS A 718 -2.29 -4.67 28.39
CA LYS A 718 -1.33 -4.35 29.45
C LYS A 718 0.10 -4.12 28.94
N ALA A 719 0.43 -4.64 27.77
CA ALA A 719 1.75 -4.46 27.15
C ALA A 719 2.07 -2.97 26.91
N ASP A 720 3.36 -2.63 26.83
CA ASP A 720 3.75 -1.24 26.53
C ASP A 720 3.35 -0.84 25.11
N ILE A 721 3.41 -1.82 24.20
CA ILE A 721 2.85 -1.80 22.85
C ILE A 721 2.17 -3.13 22.57
N SER A 722 0.91 -3.07 22.16
CA SER A 722 0.17 -4.20 21.60
C SER A 722 0.23 -4.18 20.08
N ILE A 723 0.66 -5.30 19.49
CA ILE A 723 0.70 -5.52 18.05
C ILE A 723 -0.27 -6.64 17.73
N SER A 724 -1.29 -6.36 16.93
CA SER A 724 -2.21 -7.37 16.42
C SER A 724 -1.90 -7.74 14.98
N LEU A 725 -1.94 -9.04 14.69
CA LEU A 725 -2.04 -9.52 13.31
C LEU A 725 -3.51 -9.80 13.05
N SER A 726 -4.15 -8.97 12.23
CA SER A 726 -5.52 -9.27 11.79
C SER A 726 -5.45 -9.99 10.45
N SER A 727 -5.99 -11.20 10.36
CA SER A 727 -6.53 -11.66 9.08
C SER A 727 -7.79 -10.85 8.81
N LEU A 728 -7.81 -10.11 7.70
CA LEU A 728 -9.00 -9.39 7.25
C LEU A 728 -10.15 -10.40 7.15
N THR A 729 -11.11 -10.36 8.07
CA THR A 729 -12.33 -11.17 8.06
C THR A 729 -13.53 -10.29 8.37
N THR A 730 -14.66 -10.58 7.74
CA THR A 730 -15.88 -9.76 7.84
C THR A 730 -16.70 -10.07 9.10
N ASP A 731 -16.48 -11.24 9.72
CA ASP A 731 -17.38 -11.81 10.74
C ASP A 731 -17.32 -11.15 12.13
N TYR A 732 -16.30 -10.35 12.46
CA TYR A 732 -16.07 -9.93 13.85
C TYR A 732 -15.94 -8.43 14.09
N ASN A 733 -16.65 -7.92 15.10
CA ASN A 733 -16.49 -6.54 15.56
C ASN A 733 -15.01 -6.27 15.90
N MET A 734 -14.34 -5.54 15.01
CA MET A 734 -12.97 -5.06 15.20
C MET A 734 -12.99 -3.98 16.27
N ASP A 735 -13.14 -4.36 17.53
CA ASP A 735 -12.80 -3.48 18.64
C ASP A 735 -11.27 -3.44 18.74
N TYR A 736 -10.69 -2.45 18.04
CA TYR A 736 -9.26 -2.14 17.97
C TYR A 736 -8.70 -1.73 19.34
N SER A 737 -8.51 -2.72 20.20
CA SER A 737 -7.82 -2.62 21.50
C SER A 737 -6.30 -2.60 21.36
N ALA A 738 -5.75 -2.95 20.19
CA ALA A 738 -4.31 -2.91 19.93
C ALA A 738 -3.80 -1.51 19.53
N ASP A 739 -2.59 -1.18 19.98
CA ASP A 739 -1.87 0.05 19.64
C ASP A 739 -1.45 0.06 18.16
N VAL A 740 -1.00 -1.10 17.65
CA VAL A 740 -0.64 -1.30 16.25
C VAL A 740 -1.39 -2.49 15.67
N THR A 741 -1.97 -2.31 14.47
CA THR A 741 -2.62 -3.39 13.73
C THR A 741 -1.94 -3.59 12.38
N LEU A 742 -1.51 -4.81 12.12
CA LEU A 742 -0.94 -5.24 10.85
C LEU A 742 -2.05 -5.86 10.01
N MET A 743 -2.39 -5.21 8.89
CA MET A 743 -3.49 -5.63 8.01
C MET A 743 -3.14 -6.86 7.17
N ASN A 744 -1.85 -7.09 6.93
CA ASN A 744 -1.36 -8.28 6.25
C ASN A 744 -1.12 -9.40 7.27
N GLY A 745 -2.17 -10.13 7.64
CA GLY A 745 -2.10 -11.25 8.59
C GLY A 745 -1.15 -12.41 8.20
N ASN A 746 -0.65 -12.43 6.96
CA ASN A 746 0.18 -13.51 6.41
C ASN A 746 1.69 -13.23 6.42
N LEU A 747 2.17 -12.10 6.96
CA LEU A 747 3.61 -11.80 6.97
C LEU A 747 4.05 -11.27 8.34
N LEU A 748 4.51 -12.16 9.23
CA LEU A 748 5.20 -11.80 10.48
C LEU A 748 6.40 -10.84 10.25
N ILE A 749 6.95 -10.83 9.03
CA ILE A 749 8.02 -9.95 8.55
C ILE A 749 7.65 -8.46 8.69
N ASP A 750 6.35 -8.13 8.65
CA ASP A 750 5.87 -6.75 8.73
C ASP A 750 6.14 -6.13 10.10
N ILE A 751 6.26 -6.95 11.16
CA ILE A 751 6.69 -6.52 12.50
C ILE A 751 8.10 -5.93 12.45
N ILE A 752 9.01 -6.51 11.66
CA ILE A 752 10.38 -6.01 11.51
C ILE A 752 10.37 -4.64 10.84
N SER A 753 9.54 -4.50 9.80
CA SER A 753 9.37 -3.26 9.05
C SER A 753 8.79 -2.15 9.92
N LEU A 754 7.81 -2.49 10.76
CA LEU A 754 7.23 -1.61 11.76
C LEU A 754 8.31 -1.11 12.74
N LEU A 755 9.07 -2.01 13.35
CA LEU A 755 10.09 -1.64 14.34
C LEU A 755 11.22 -0.80 13.71
N ASP A 756 11.63 -1.10 12.48
CA ASP A 756 12.59 -0.26 11.73
C ASP A 756 12.03 1.15 11.49
N LEU A 757 10.76 1.25 11.05
CA LEU A 757 10.08 2.53 10.83
C LEU A 757 10.01 3.35 12.13
N LEU A 758 9.56 2.75 13.23
CA LEU A 758 9.45 3.40 14.54
C LEU A 758 10.82 3.90 15.03
N ARG A 759 11.88 3.08 14.91
CA ARG A 759 13.26 3.46 15.28
C ARG A 759 13.78 4.61 14.42
N LYS A 760 13.61 4.55 13.09
CA LYS A 760 14.06 5.61 12.16
C LYS A 760 13.36 6.93 12.42
N LEU A 761 12.04 6.91 12.65
CA LEU A 761 11.25 8.10 12.96
C LEU A 761 11.68 8.72 14.29
N PHE A 762 11.81 7.91 15.34
CA PHE A 762 12.22 8.40 16.66
C PHE A 762 13.65 8.95 16.65
N ASN A 763 14.59 8.24 16.02
CA ASN A 763 15.96 8.72 15.87
C ASN A 763 16.00 10.05 15.10
N ARG A 764 15.19 10.22 14.06
CA ARG A 764 15.10 11.48 13.32
C ARG A 764 14.56 12.63 14.19
N MET A 765 13.51 12.38 14.98
CA MET A 765 13.02 13.37 15.96
C MET A 765 14.12 13.75 16.98
N LYS A 766 14.87 12.76 17.49
CA LYS A 766 15.98 12.98 18.42
C LYS A 766 17.10 13.80 17.77
N TYR A 767 17.49 13.49 16.53
CA TYR A 767 18.51 14.25 15.80
C TYR A 767 18.07 15.69 15.55
N HIS A 768 16.81 15.92 15.16
CA HIS A 768 16.28 17.28 14.98
C HIS A 768 16.31 18.07 16.29
N PHE A 769 15.91 17.44 17.40
CA PHE A 769 15.95 18.05 18.72
C PHE A 769 17.39 18.41 19.12
N ILE A 770 18.31 17.45 19.03
CA ILE A 770 19.73 17.64 19.38
C ILE A 770 20.35 18.74 18.51
N TYR A 771 20.12 18.70 17.20
CA TYR A 771 20.66 19.66 16.23
C TYR A 771 20.19 21.09 16.53
N ILE A 772 18.89 21.30 16.74
CA ILE A 772 18.35 22.63 17.07
C ILE A 772 18.86 23.10 18.45
N CYS A 773 18.91 22.21 19.44
CA CYS A 773 19.41 22.57 20.78
C CYS A 773 20.90 22.92 20.76
N LEU A 774 21.74 22.16 20.05
CA LEU A 774 23.17 22.46 19.87
C LEU A 774 23.37 23.81 19.18
N TYR A 775 22.62 24.08 18.12
CA TYR A 775 22.66 25.37 17.43
C TYR A 775 22.30 26.51 18.38
N SER A 776 21.17 26.43 19.08
CA SER A 776 20.73 27.48 20.01
C SER A 776 21.68 27.64 21.21
N LEU A 777 22.29 26.56 21.70
CA LEU A 777 23.22 26.59 22.82
C LEU A 777 24.58 27.17 22.41
N LEU A 778 25.07 26.90 21.20
CA LEU A 778 26.35 27.40 20.69
C LEU A 778 26.24 28.84 20.16
N SER A 779 25.12 29.20 19.55
CA SER A 779 24.95 30.51 18.93
C SER A 779 25.00 31.66 19.95
N LEU A 780 24.49 31.44 21.17
CA LEU A 780 24.43 32.47 22.21
C LEU A 780 25.81 32.82 22.82
N PRO A 781 26.64 31.87 23.28
CA PRO A 781 28.01 32.13 23.74
C PRO A 781 28.92 32.64 22.62
N VAL A 782 28.80 32.11 21.40
CA VAL A 782 29.60 32.59 20.26
C VAL A 782 29.28 34.05 19.97
N ASN A 783 27.99 34.44 19.99
CA ASN A 783 27.60 35.83 19.77
C ASN A 783 28.09 36.73 20.91
N ILE A 784 27.99 36.28 22.18
CA ILE A 784 28.54 37.02 23.34
C ILE A 784 30.07 37.15 23.25
N LEU A 785 30.79 36.11 22.80
CA LEU A 785 32.24 36.14 22.62
C LEU A 785 32.63 37.12 21.50
N LEU A 786 31.94 37.06 20.36
CA LEU A 786 32.13 38.02 19.27
C LEU A 786 31.93 39.45 19.78
N LEU A 787 30.87 39.68 20.57
CA LEU A 787 30.61 40.96 21.23
C LEU A 787 31.78 41.41 22.13
N SER A 788 32.34 40.50 22.92
CA SER A 788 33.48 40.79 23.81
C SER A 788 34.78 41.08 23.06
N LEU A 789 34.93 40.53 21.85
CA LEU A 789 36.04 40.79 20.93
C LEU A 789 35.83 42.06 20.10
N GLY A 790 34.70 42.76 20.26
CA GLY A 790 34.34 43.95 19.49
C GLY A 790 33.84 43.65 18.07
N ILE A 791 33.53 42.39 17.76
CA ILE A 791 32.97 41.96 16.48
C ILE A 791 31.45 41.89 16.59
N TYR A 792 30.76 42.79 15.89
CA TYR A 792 29.30 42.89 15.94
C TYR A 792 28.65 42.04 14.84
N LEU A 793 27.85 41.06 15.22
CA LEU A 793 27.03 40.31 14.26
C LEU A 793 25.87 41.20 13.80
N ASN A 794 25.85 41.53 12.50
CA ASN A 794 24.73 42.28 11.92
C ASN A 794 23.42 41.47 12.11
N PRO A 795 22.37 42.06 12.71
CA PRO A 795 21.13 41.35 13.00
C PRO A 795 20.44 40.76 11.75
N ILE A 796 20.63 41.35 10.56
CA ILE A 796 20.11 40.79 9.29
C ILE A 796 20.69 39.38 9.07
N PHE A 797 22.00 39.21 9.28
CA PHE A 797 22.63 37.90 9.18
C PHE A 797 22.15 36.95 10.27
N ALA A 798 21.88 37.43 11.49
CA ALA A 798 21.30 36.60 12.55
C ALA A 798 19.94 36.04 12.15
N VAL A 799 19.07 36.87 11.54
CA VAL A 799 17.78 36.42 10.98
C VAL A 799 18.00 35.39 9.88
N VAL A 800 18.85 35.66 8.90
CA VAL A 800 19.16 34.72 7.80
C VAL A 800 19.70 33.38 8.32
N PHE A 801 20.60 33.39 9.30
CA PHE A 801 21.18 32.18 9.87
C PHE A 801 20.11 31.29 10.51
N ILE A 802 19.22 31.83 11.35
CA ILE A 802 18.14 31.03 11.98
C ILE A 802 17.35 30.24 10.93
N TYR A 803 16.99 30.88 9.81
CA TYR A 803 16.23 30.23 8.76
C TYR A 803 17.05 29.23 7.98
N LEU A 804 18.28 29.58 7.60
CA LEU A 804 19.20 28.67 6.91
C LEU A 804 19.44 27.40 7.73
N PHE A 805 19.67 27.54 9.04
CA PHE A 805 19.86 26.42 9.96
C PHE A 805 18.58 25.62 10.21
N SER A 806 17.40 26.16 9.89
CA SER A 806 16.12 25.46 10.03
C SER A 806 15.73 24.59 8.83
N LEU A 807 16.23 24.91 7.62
CA LEU A 807 15.92 24.18 6.38
C LEU A 807 16.26 22.67 6.42
N PRO A 808 17.42 22.24 6.98
CA PRO A 808 17.77 20.82 7.06
C PRO A 808 16.72 19.96 7.76
N VAL A 809 16.05 20.50 8.78
CA VAL A 809 14.99 19.80 9.52
C VAL A 809 13.78 19.55 8.62
N PHE A 810 13.39 20.53 7.80
CA PHE A 810 12.30 20.38 6.83
C PHE A 810 12.65 19.37 5.72
N PHE A 811 13.86 19.45 5.15
CA PHE A 811 14.31 18.50 4.12
C PHE A 811 14.42 17.08 4.65
N SER A 812 14.96 16.90 5.86
CA SER A 812 15.04 15.61 6.53
C SER A 812 13.65 14.98 6.75
N ASN A 813 12.64 15.77 7.10
CA ASN A 813 11.26 15.29 7.18
C ASN A 813 10.69 14.87 5.82
N LEU A 814 11.01 15.60 4.73
CA LEU A 814 10.60 15.21 3.38
C LEU A 814 11.26 13.91 2.91
N LEU A 815 12.53 13.70 3.25
CA LEU A 815 13.27 12.46 2.97
C LEU A 815 12.72 11.24 3.73
N LEU A 816 11.82 11.40 4.70
CA LEU A 816 11.13 10.23 5.28
C LEU A 816 10.19 9.57 4.28
N LYS A 817 9.64 10.33 3.32
CA LYS A 817 8.72 9.78 2.30
C LYS A 817 9.40 8.81 1.34
N SER A 818 10.73 8.80 1.25
CA SER A 818 11.49 7.82 0.49
C SER A 818 11.91 6.61 1.34
N TRP A 819 11.32 6.42 2.52
CA TRP A 819 11.50 5.17 3.27
C TRP A 819 10.86 4.04 2.49
N GLU A 820 11.64 3.00 2.24
CA GLU A 820 11.19 1.76 1.64
C GLU A 820 11.24 0.65 2.66
N LYS A 821 10.33 -0.31 2.50
CA LYS A 821 10.25 -1.50 3.34
C LYS A 821 11.57 -2.29 3.24
N PRO A 822 12.26 -2.56 4.36
CA PRO A 822 13.51 -3.31 4.31
C PRO A 822 13.25 -4.73 3.79
N LEU A 823 13.91 -5.10 2.69
CA LEU A 823 13.83 -6.45 2.13
C LEU A 823 14.77 -7.39 2.90
N TRP A 824 14.20 -8.14 3.83
CA TRP A 824 14.89 -9.25 4.49
C TRP A 824 14.81 -10.47 3.57
N LYS A 825 15.83 -10.63 2.72
CA LYS A 825 15.97 -11.84 1.91
C LYS A 825 16.42 -13.00 2.80
N MET A 826 15.82 -14.17 2.60
CA MET A 826 16.43 -15.43 3.01
C MET A 826 17.87 -15.46 2.48
N SER A 827 18.85 -15.47 3.38
CA SER A 827 20.13 -16.10 3.04
C SER A 827 19.79 -17.55 2.75
N SER A 828 20.02 -17.99 1.52
CA SER A 828 19.73 -19.32 1.00
C SER A 828 20.46 -20.41 1.79
N GLN A 829 19.90 -20.80 2.94
CA GLN A 829 20.22 -21.99 3.72
C GLN A 829 18.96 -22.49 4.43
N VAL A 830 17.88 -22.74 3.68
CA VAL A 830 16.81 -23.64 4.11
C VAL A 830 16.36 -24.39 2.87
N ASN A 831 16.66 -25.69 2.84
CA ASN A 831 16.07 -26.65 1.91
C ASN A 831 14.56 -26.70 2.17
N ASP A 832 13.76 -26.55 1.12
CA ASP A 832 12.44 -27.17 0.99
C ASP A 832 11.98 -27.14 -0.48
N ASP A 833 12.11 -28.31 -1.11
CA ASP A 833 11.27 -28.96 -2.14
C ASP A 833 10.20 -28.16 -2.91
N THR A 834 10.57 -27.06 -3.54
CA THR A 834 9.87 -26.58 -4.74
C THR A 834 10.86 -26.52 -5.90
N LYS A 835 10.51 -27.13 -7.04
CA LYS A 835 11.29 -27.13 -8.29
C LYS A 835 11.38 -25.70 -8.87
N ILE A 836 12.07 -24.80 -8.18
CA ILE A 836 12.58 -23.56 -8.73
C ILE A 836 13.81 -23.97 -9.53
N ARG A 837 13.73 -23.85 -10.86
CA ARG A 837 14.81 -24.20 -11.77
C ARG A 837 16.08 -23.45 -11.37
N ARG A 838 17.10 -24.21 -11.02
CA ARG A 838 18.40 -23.74 -10.50
C ARG A 838 19.14 -22.94 -11.58
N VAL A 839 19.72 -21.82 -11.17
CA VAL A 839 20.66 -21.00 -11.95
C VAL A 839 22.02 -21.72 -11.96
N PRO A 840 22.64 -22.04 -13.12
CA PRO A 840 23.95 -22.67 -13.18
C PRO A 840 25.01 -21.76 -12.56
N THR A 841 25.87 -22.33 -11.73
CA THR A 841 26.99 -21.62 -11.11
C THR A 841 28.10 -21.30 -12.13
N ASN A 842 28.94 -20.29 -11.86
CA ASN A 842 30.08 -19.95 -12.73
C ASN A 842 31.06 -21.11 -12.93
N GLU A 843 31.08 -22.10 -12.02
CA GLU A 843 31.86 -23.32 -12.16
C GLU A 843 31.20 -24.32 -13.12
N GLU A 844 29.89 -24.55 -13.01
CA GLU A 844 29.11 -25.38 -13.96
C GLU A 844 29.13 -24.80 -15.38
N LEU A 845 29.17 -23.47 -15.53
CA LEU A 845 29.31 -22.79 -16.82
C LEU A 845 30.65 -23.04 -17.51
N LYS A 846 31.69 -23.44 -16.78
CA LYS A 846 32.99 -23.85 -17.36
C LYS A 846 32.96 -25.28 -17.90
N GLU A 847 31.94 -26.08 -17.57
CA GLU A 847 31.79 -27.46 -18.03
C GLU A 847 30.96 -27.59 -19.33
N PHE A 848 30.80 -26.51 -20.11
CA PHE A 848 30.07 -26.55 -21.37
C PHE A 848 30.76 -27.44 -22.42
N GLU A 849 30.05 -28.44 -22.92
CA GLU A 849 30.53 -29.37 -23.95
C GLU A 849 29.98 -28.98 -25.32
N PHE A 850 30.87 -28.61 -26.26
CA PHE A 850 30.51 -28.29 -27.63
C PHE A 850 29.96 -29.52 -28.38
N ILE A 851 28.85 -29.37 -29.11
CA ILE A 851 28.29 -30.41 -29.99
C ILE A 851 28.42 -30.01 -31.46
N GLN A 852 27.82 -28.89 -31.87
CA GLN A 852 27.80 -28.47 -33.28
C GLN A 852 27.57 -26.97 -33.44
N VAL A 853 27.97 -26.41 -34.59
CA VAL A 853 27.61 -25.06 -35.02
C VAL A 853 26.23 -25.10 -35.67
N LEU A 854 25.28 -24.34 -35.15
CA LEU A 854 23.91 -24.26 -35.67
C LEU A 854 23.81 -23.28 -36.84
N ASN A 855 24.52 -22.16 -36.76
CA ASN A 855 24.52 -21.12 -37.78
C ASN A 855 25.79 -20.26 -37.64
N GLU A 856 26.36 -19.86 -38.77
CA GLU A 856 27.45 -18.88 -38.83
C GLU A 856 27.16 -17.90 -39.97
N ASP A 857 27.06 -16.62 -39.62
CA ASP A 857 26.82 -15.58 -40.60
C ASP A 857 28.00 -14.59 -40.59
N PRO A 858 28.92 -14.70 -41.57
CA PRO A 858 30.10 -13.84 -41.64
C PRO A 858 29.75 -12.37 -41.93
N ARG A 859 28.55 -12.08 -42.49
CA ARG A 859 28.09 -10.71 -42.74
C ARG A 859 27.71 -10.01 -41.44
N THR A 860 27.03 -10.72 -40.54
CA THR A 860 26.62 -10.17 -39.24
C THR A 860 27.64 -10.40 -38.13
N LYS A 861 28.73 -11.15 -38.40
CA LYS A 861 29.77 -11.52 -37.42
C LYS A 861 29.16 -12.23 -36.21
N THR A 862 28.21 -13.14 -36.47
CA THR A 862 27.51 -13.93 -35.46
C THR A 862 27.69 -15.42 -35.69
N ALA A 863 27.82 -16.18 -34.60
CA ALA A 863 27.87 -17.64 -34.63
C ALA A 863 27.01 -18.22 -33.50
N ASN A 864 26.16 -19.20 -33.83
CA ASN A 864 25.30 -19.89 -32.89
C ASN A 864 25.81 -21.33 -32.71
N ILE A 865 26.06 -21.74 -31.48
CA ILE A 865 26.65 -23.03 -31.13
C ILE A 865 25.68 -23.80 -30.25
N LEU A 866 25.49 -25.08 -30.55
CA LEU A 866 24.82 -26.05 -29.67
C LEU A 866 25.87 -26.80 -28.85
N GLY A 867 25.59 -26.96 -27.56
CA GLY A 867 26.35 -27.81 -26.66
C GLY A 867 25.50 -28.38 -25.53
N LYS A 868 26.15 -28.99 -24.54
CA LYS A 868 25.53 -29.54 -23.34
C LYS A 868 26.15 -28.95 -22.09
N LEU A 869 25.32 -28.74 -21.06
CA LEU A 869 25.77 -28.30 -19.75
C LEU A 869 25.36 -29.32 -18.69
N LYS A 870 26.28 -29.68 -17.80
CA LYS A 870 26.04 -30.61 -16.68
C LYS A 870 25.74 -29.81 -15.41
N SER A 871 24.64 -30.13 -14.73
CA SER A 871 24.41 -29.63 -13.36
C SER A 871 24.76 -30.73 -12.37
N SER A 872 25.32 -30.33 -11.22
CA SER A 872 25.93 -31.18 -10.18
C SER A 872 25.07 -32.35 -9.63
N SER A 873 23.83 -32.51 -10.07
CA SER A 873 22.93 -33.62 -9.69
C SER A 873 21.95 -34.10 -10.79
N GLU A 874 22.10 -33.67 -12.06
CA GLU A 874 21.17 -34.04 -13.17
C GLU A 874 21.91 -34.46 -14.47
N GLU A 875 21.21 -35.15 -15.37
CA GLU A 875 21.70 -35.47 -16.73
C GLU A 875 22.03 -34.20 -17.54
N PRO A 876 23.04 -34.24 -18.43
CA PRO A 876 23.45 -33.09 -19.23
C PRO A 876 22.33 -32.64 -20.18
N LYS A 877 21.90 -31.39 -20.04
CA LYS A 877 20.84 -30.76 -20.85
C LYS A 877 21.43 -29.88 -21.95
N ASP A 878 20.72 -29.78 -23.07
CA ASP A 878 21.12 -28.97 -24.21
C ASP A 878 21.19 -27.47 -23.86
N ALA A 879 22.17 -26.79 -24.44
CA ALA A 879 22.50 -25.39 -24.22
C ALA A 879 22.89 -24.73 -25.55
N ILE A 880 22.52 -23.47 -25.76
CA ILE A 880 22.92 -22.70 -26.96
C ILE A 880 23.76 -21.50 -26.55
N LEU A 881 24.92 -21.34 -27.19
CA LEU A 881 25.75 -20.14 -27.09
C LEU A 881 25.61 -19.28 -28.35
N LEU A 882 25.29 -18.01 -28.18
CA LEU A 882 25.26 -17.01 -29.24
C LEU A 882 26.49 -16.12 -29.10
N LEU A 883 27.34 -16.14 -30.12
CA LEU A 883 28.58 -15.37 -30.18
C LEU A 883 28.41 -14.19 -31.12
N GLU A 884 28.77 -12.99 -30.67
CA GLU A 884 28.71 -11.75 -31.45
C GLU A 884 30.07 -11.04 -31.45
N LYS A 885 30.41 -10.41 -32.59
CA LYS A 885 31.53 -9.46 -32.80
C LYS A 885 32.95 -10.03 -32.98
N SER A 886 33.14 -11.01 -33.87
CA SER A 886 34.28 -11.04 -34.81
C SER A 886 34.09 -12.12 -35.90
N HIS A 887 35.00 -12.22 -36.87
CA HIS A 887 34.97 -13.29 -37.88
C HIS A 887 35.52 -14.57 -37.26
N PHE A 888 34.72 -15.63 -37.22
CA PHE A 888 35.14 -16.92 -36.70
C PHE A 888 35.58 -17.83 -37.85
N GLY A 889 36.61 -18.63 -37.63
CA GLY A 889 36.85 -19.82 -38.42
C GLY A 889 36.24 -21.04 -37.72
N ASN A 890 35.71 -22.00 -38.49
CA ASN A 890 35.18 -23.28 -37.96
C ASN A 890 36.16 -24.01 -37.01
N GLN A 891 37.47 -23.77 -37.13
CA GLN A 891 38.51 -24.37 -36.28
C GLN A 891 38.67 -23.68 -34.91
N GLU A 892 38.17 -22.46 -34.72
CA GLU A 892 38.37 -21.64 -33.52
C GLU A 892 37.22 -21.80 -32.50
N LEU A 893 36.03 -22.22 -32.95
CA LEU A 893 34.82 -22.33 -32.13
C LEU A 893 34.89 -23.38 -31.00
N PRO A 894 35.53 -24.57 -31.18
CA PRO A 894 35.68 -25.53 -30.09
C PRO A 894 36.61 -25.03 -28.97
N ILE A 895 37.57 -24.17 -29.28
CA ILE A 895 38.59 -23.66 -28.34
C ILE A 895 37.96 -22.69 -27.32
N LEU A 896 36.89 -21.99 -27.71
CA LEU A 896 36.16 -21.05 -26.85
C LEU A 896 35.38 -21.74 -25.71
N SER A 897 35.05 -23.03 -25.85
CA SER A 897 34.21 -23.77 -24.89
C SER A 897 34.91 -24.19 -23.60
N LYS A 898 36.24 -24.37 -23.59
CA LYS A 898 36.94 -25.05 -22.48
C LYS A 898 37.67 -24.15 -21.48
N GLU A 899 38.24 -23.01 -21.87
CA GLU A 899 39.23 -22.34 -21.00
C GLU A 899 39.22 -20.80 -20.92
N ARG A 900 38.31 -20.06 -21.58
CA ARG A 900 38.53 -18.60 -21.73
C ARG A 900 37.45 -17.64 -21.20
N ILE A 901 36.25 -18.08 -20.84
CA ILE A 901 35.23 -17.15 -20.30
C ILE A 901 35.53 -16.92 -18.81
N LEU A 902 36.16 -15.77 -18.51
CA LEU A 902 36.61 -15.43 -17.15
C LEU A 902 35.46 -15.03 -16.23
N GLN A 903 34.46 -14.34 -16.79
CA GLN A 903 33.37 -13.76 -16.01
C GLN A 903 32.07 -13.87 -16.77
N TRP A 904 31.13 -14.64 -16.20
CA TRP A 904 29.74 -14.65 -16.60
C TRP A 904 29.00 -13.61 -15.77
N ILE A 905 28.33 -12.68 -16.44
CA ILE A 905 27.49 -11.67 -15.83
C ILE A 905 26.05 -12.06 -16.19
N ALA A 906 25.25 -12.45 -15.19
CA ALA A 906 23.82 -12.62 -15.38
C ALA A 906 23.23 -11.26 -15.73
N THR A 907 22.69 -11.13 -16.94
CA THR A 907 22.18 -9.84 -17.43
C THR A 907 20.70 -9.66 -17.19
N ASP A 908 19.92 -10.73 -17.27
CA ASP A 908 18.50 -10.69 -16.97
C ASP A 908 17.90 -12.08 -16.73
N ASN A 909 16.84 -12.11 -15.92
CA ASN A 909 15.99 -13.26 -15.71
C ASN A 909 14.61 -12.96 -16.30
N ASN A 910 14.10 -13.81 -17.17
CA ASN A 910 12.66 -13.84 -17.47
C ASN A 910 12.09 -15.15 -16.90
N ASP A 911 10.78 -15.22 -16.72
CA ASP A 911 10.03 -16.30 -16.05
C ASP A 911 10.29 -17.72 -16.61
N ILE A 912 11.02 -17.82 -17.73
CA ILE A 912 11.29 -19.06 -18.46
C ILE A 912 12.80 -19.31 -18.70
N TYR A 913 13.66 -18.28 -18.75
CA TYR A 913 15.07 -18.39 -19.19
C TYR A 913 16.01 -17.48 -18.40
N HIS A 914 17.27 -17.93 -18.26
CA HIS A 914 18.39 -17.13 -17.75
C HIS A 914 19.34 -16.79 -18.89
N TRP A 915 19.67 -15.50 -19.05
CA TRP A 915 20.68 -15.06 -20.01
C TRP A 915 21.94 -14.59 -19.29
N TYR A 916 23.09 -14.94 -19.87
CA TYR A 916 24.40 -14.58 -19.34
C TYR A 916 25.22 -13.94 -20.42
N ASN A 917 25.85 -12.80 -20.11
CA ASN A 917 26.92 -12.24 -20.92
C ASN A 917 28.28 -12.74 -20.39
N GLY A 918 29.03 -13.45 -21.24
CA GLY A 918 30.42 -13.83 -20.95
C GLY A 918 31.42 -12.83 -21.54
N LEU A 919 32.42 -12.41 -20.74
CA LEU A 919 33.59 -11.65 -21.19
C LEU A 919 34.83 -12.57 -21.23
N LEU A 920 35.52 -12.59 -22.37
CA LEU A 920 36.78 -13.33 -22.59
C LEU A 920 37.99 -12.42 -22.25
N THR A 921 39.14 -13.00 -21.89
CA THR A 921 40.41 -12.29 -21.65
C THR A 921 40.81 -11.39 -22.84
N LYS A 922 41.29 -10.17 -22.55
CA LYS A 922 42.04 -9.33 -23.52
C LYS A 922 43.41 -9.96 -23.83
N ASP A 923 43.45 -10.88 -24.79
CA ASP A 923 44.67 -11.33 -25.44
C ASP A 923 44.75 -10.69 -26.83
N GLU A 924 45.89 -10.12 -27.21
CA GLU A 924 46.11 -9.39 -28.48
C GLU A 924 45.81 -10.20 -29.77
N LYS A 925 45.56 -11.51 -29.67
CA LYS A 925 45.30 -12.40 -30.81
C LYS A 925 43.82 -12.59 -31.15
N PHE A 926 42.88 -12.29 -30.25
CA PHE A 926 41.45 -12.52 -30.48
C PHE A 926 40.62 -11.29 -30.08
N PRO A 927 39.68 -10.80 -30.91
CA PRO A 927 38.87 -9.60 -30.61
C PRO A 927 37.98 -9.77 -29.37
N ASP A 928 37.46 -8.68 -28.81
CA ASP A 928 36.44 -8.72 -27.76
C ASP A 928 35.11 -9.24 -28.34
N PHE A 929 34.57 -10.33 -27.79
CA PHE A 929 33.29 -10.92 -28.21
C PHE A 929 32.24 -10.85 -27.09
N LYS A 930 30.97 -10.74 -27.48
CA LYS A 930 29.84 -10.90 -26.56
C LYS A 930 29.29 -12.31 -26.70
N VAL A 931 29.15 -13.01 -25.57
CA VAL A 931 28.62 -14.38 -25.52
C VAL A 931 27.30 -14.39 -24.76
N THR A 932 26.22 -14.89 -25.36
CA THR A 932 24.91 -15.07 -24.70
C THR A 932 24.58 -16.56 -24.54
N LEU A 933 24.26 -17.01 -23.33
CA LEU A 933 23.85 -18.41 -23.07
C LEU A 933 22.33 -18.56 -22.96
N ILE A 934 21.79 -19.65 -23.53
CA ILE A 934 20.41 -20.13 -23.37
C ILE A 934 20.43 -21.55 -22.81
N TRP A 935 19.92 -21.74 -21.59
CA TRP A 935 19.85 -23.05 -20.93
C TRP A 935 18.64 -23.16 -19.97
N PRO A 936 17.92 -24.30 -19.93
CA PRO A 936 17.98 -25.42 -20.88
C PRO A 936 17.38 -25.04 -22.24
N ALA A 937 18.04 -25.44 -23.33
CA ALA A 937 17.57 -25.23 -24.69
C ALA A 937 16.54 -26.31 -25.09
N THR A 938 15.37 -25.89 -25.58
CA THR A 938 14.35 -26.78 -26.14
C THR A 938 14.55 -26.95 -27.65
N GLU A 939 13.90 -27.95 -28.27
CA GLU A 939 13.92 -28.12 -29.73
C GLU A 939 13.50 -26.86 -30.49
N THR A 940 12.56 -26.08 -29.95
CA THR A 940 12.13 -24.81 -30.56
C THR A 940 13.25 -23.77 -30.61
N HIS A 941 14.12 -23.72 -29.60
CA HIS A 941 15.30 -22.86 -29.62
C HIS A 941 16.32 -23.33 -30.64
N ILE A 942 16.59 -24.64 -30.67
CA ILE A 942 17.53 -25.22 -31.62
C ILE A 942 17.09 -24.90 -33.05
N ARG A 943 15.80 -25.10 -33.38
CA ARG A 943 15.24 -24.75 -34.70
C ARG A 943 15.37 -23.26 -35.00
N LYS A 944 15.09 -22.38 -34.04
CA LYS A 944 15.16 -20.92 -34.20
C LYS A 944 16.56 -20.41 -34.53
N TYR A 945 17.59 -20.97 -33.89
CA TYR A 945 18.98 -20.52 -34.03
C TYR A 945 19.80 -21.30 -35.07
N SER A 946 19.20 -22.33 -35.69
CA SER A 946 19.77 -23.03 -36.85
C SER A 946 19.73 -22.20 -38.11
N PHE A 947 20.69 -22.43 -39.02
CA PHE A 947 20.69 -21.82 -40.36
C PHE A 947 19.41 -22.17 -41.12
N GLN A 948 18.80 -21.19 -41.78
CA GLN A 948 17.61 -21.37 -42.60
C GLN A 948 17.68 -20.45 -43.82
N PRO A 949 17.33 -20.95 -45.02
CA PRO A 949 17.17 -20.08 -46.18
C PRO A 949 16.01 -19.11 -45.94
N ARG A 950 16.21 -17.87 -46.40
CA ARG A 950 15.27 -16.75 -46.23
C ARG A 950 14.72 -16.36 -47.59
N PHE A 951 13.41 -16.17 -47.66
CA PHE A 951 12.69 -15.89 -48.90
C PHE A 951 11.94 -14.58 -48.81
N LEU A 952 12.03 -13.76 -49.86
CA LEU A 952 11.24 -12.54 -49.99
C LEU A 952 9.82 -12.90 -50.42
N ILE A 953 8.84 -12.49 -49.62
CA ILE A 953 7.42 -12.67 -49.88
C ILE A 953 6.82 -11.35 -50.32
N ARG A 954 6.04 -11.38 -51.41
CA ARG A 954 5.27 -10.25 -51.91
C ARG A 954 3.81 -10.43 -51.55
N GLU A 955 3.35 -9.68 -50.55
CA GLU A 955 2.01 -9.76 -50.01
C GLU A 955 1.08 -8.71 -50.65
N THR A 956 0.21 -9.17 -51.53
CA THR A 956 -0.86 -8.34 -52.09
C THR A 956 -2.02 -8.18 -51.08
N PRO A 957 -2.88 -7.16 -51.21
CA PRO A 957 -4.09 -7.03 -50.38
C PRO A 957 -4.98 -8.28 -50.39
N HIS A 958 -5.03 -8.97 -51.53
CA HIS A 958 -5.79 -10.21 -51.67
C HIS A 958 -5.19 -11.34 -50.83
N ILE A 959 -3.87 -11.53 -50.89
CA ILE A 959 -3.14 -12.52 -50.08
C ILE A 959 -3.29 -12.23 -48.58
N TYR A 960 -3.31 -10.94 -48.22
CA TYR A 960 -3.51 -10.56 -46.83
C TYR A 960 -4.87 -11.02 -46.30
N GLU A 961 -5.96 -10.70 -47.01
CA GLU A 961 -7.32 -11.08 -46.56
C GLU A 961 -7.55 -12.60 -46.60
N THR A 962 -6.95 -13.34 -47.53
CA THR A 962 -7.21 -14.77 -47.68
C THR A 962 -6.33 -15.68 -46.83
N ILE A 963 -5.08 -15.29 -46.54
CA ILE A 963 -4.10 -16.15 -45.86
C ILE A 963 -3.59 -15.51 -44.58
N VAL A 964 -3.08 -14.28 -44.68
CA VAL A 964 -2.29 -13.67 -43.60
C VAL A 964 -3.16 -13.24 -42.44
N LYS A 965 -4.30 -12.60 -42.70
CA LYS A 965 -5.23 -12.14 -41.68
C LYS A 965 -5.88 -13.32 -40.94
N PRO A 966 -6.37 -14.38 -41.60
CA PRO A 966 -6.77 -15.61 -40.91
C PRO A 966 -5.64 -16.23 -40.08
N TYR A 967 -4.41 -16.26 -40.60
CA TYR A 967 -3.25 -16.74 -39.83
C TYR A 967 -3.03 -15.87 -38.58
N ILE A 968 -3.09 -14.55 -38.72
CA ILE A 968 -2.93 -13.62 -37.59
C ILE A 968 -4.02 -13.84 -36.52
N GLU A 969 -5.26 -14.06 -36.95
CA GLU A 969 -6.40 -14.31 -36.07
C GLU A 969 -6.35 -15.69 -35.42
N SER A 970 -5.71 -16.68 -36.04
CA SER A 970 -5.56 -18.04 -35.50
C SER A 970 -4.57 -18.15 -34.33
N ILE A 971 -3.78 -17.11 -34.09
CA ILE A 971 -2.69 -17.15 -33.11
C ILE A 971 -3.26 -16.93 -31.70
N PRO A 972 -2.92 -17.78 -30.71
CA PRO A 972 -3.47 -17.66 -29.37
C PRO A 972 -3.07 -16.32 -28.72
N PRO A 973 -4.01 -15.65 -28.02
CA PRO A 973 -3.78 -14.33 -27.42
C PRO A 973 -2.69 -14.36 -26.33
N ASN A 974 -2.41 -15.52 -25.74
CA ASN A 974 -1.35 -15.69 -24.74
C ASN A 974 0.05 -15.40 -25.30
N ARG A 975 0.25 -15.44 -26.63
CA ARG A 975 1.57 -15.21 -27.25
C ARG A 975 2.06 -13.77 -27.12
N ILE A 976 1.14 -12.81 -26.96
CA ILE A 976 1.44 -11.37 -26.74
C ILE A 976 1.28 -10.96 -25.28
N GLN A 977 1.00 -11.90 -24.38
CA GLN A 977 0.79 -11.61 -22.97
C GLN A 977 2.01 -10.92 -22.35
N TRP A 978 3.23 -11.25 -22.79
CA TRP A 978 4.44 -10.57 -22.34
C TRP A 978 4.46 -9.08 -22.71
N VAL A 979 3.99 -8.69 -23.91
CA VAL A 979 3.86 -7.28 -24.31
C VAL A 979 2.84 -6.56 -23.42
N TYR A 980 1.71 -7.22 -23.15
CA TYR A 980 0.70 -6.68 -22.26
C TYR A 980 1.17 -6.59 -20.82
N ASN A 981 2.01 -7.50 -20.37
CA ASN A 981 2.64 -7.43 -19.06
C ASN A 981 3.59 -6.22 -18.98
N ILE A 982 4.35 -5.90 -20.04
CA ILE A 982 5.16 -4.68 -20.11
C ILE A 982 4.25 -3.43 -20.11
N LEU A 983 3.24 -3.38 -20.98
CA LEU A 983 2.30 -2.24 -21.06
C LEU A 983 1.49 -2.02 -19.77
N SER A 984 1.23 -3.09 -19.00
CA SER A 984 0.54 -3.02 -17.71
C SER A 984 1.49 -2.96 -16.51
N LYS A 985 2.79 -2.76 -16.76
CA LYS A 985 3.86 -2.66 -15.74
C LYS A 985 3.98 -3.88 -14.82
N LYS A 986 3.50 -5.04 -15.27
CA LYS A 986 3.68 -6.33 -14.59
C LYS A 986 5.08 -6.92 -14.79
N SER A 987 5.78 -6.55 -15.86
CA SER A 987 7.15 -6.99 -16.19
C SER A 987 7.98 -5.84 -16.79
N GLU A 988 9.30 -5.85 -16.58
CA GLU A 988 10.26 -4.86 -17.13
C GLU A 988 9.99 -3.37 -16.79
N SER A 989 9.27 -3.08 -15.71
CA SER A 989 8.93 -1.70 -15.30
C SER A 989 10.15 -0.81 -15.06
N GLU A 990 11.24 -1.37 -14.53
CA GLU A 990 12.50 -0.66 -14.24
C GLU A 990 13.27 -0.26 -15.51
N ARG A 991 12.98 -0.90 -16.66
CA ARG A 991 13.67 -0.64 -17.94
C ARG A 991 12.99 0.44 -18.77
N ILE A 992 11.80 0.88 -18.38
CA ILE A 992 11.04 1.92 -19.09
C ILE A 992 11.79 3.25 -19.00
N LEU A 993 12.18 3.81 -20.14
CA LEU A 993 12.90 5.08 -20.23
C LEU A 993 11.95 6.27 -20.29
N LEU A 994 10.87 6.15 -21.08
CA LEU A 994 9.86 7.18 -21.28
C LEU A 994 8.49 6.49 -21.39
N GLU A 995 7.50 7.06 -20.73
CA GLU A 995 6.10 6.66 -20.87
C GLU A 995 5.25 7.89 -21.14
N VAL A 996 4.34 7.76 -22.10
CA VAL A 996 3.37 8.80 -22.45
C VAL A 996 1.99 8.23 -22.18
N GLU A 997 1.36 8.67 -21.09
CA GLU A 997 0.08 8.15 -20.57
C GLU A 997 -1.15 8.77 -21.27
N GLU A 998 -1.15 8.83 -22.61
CA GLU A 998 -2.30 9.28 -23.40
C GLU A 998 -3.04 8.08 -24.02
N GLU A 999 -4.35 7.93 -23.80
CA GLU A 999 -5.11 6.74 -24.26
C GLU A 999 -5.04 6.50 -25.77
N SER A 1000 -4.99 7.57 -26.59
CA SER A 1000 -5.01 7.47 -28.05
C SER A 1000 -3.64 7.61 -28.70
N THR A 1001 -2.67 8.23 -28.01
CA THR A 1001 -1.36 8.66 -28.55
C THR A 1001 -0.18 8.22 -27.68
N GLY A 1002 -0.45 7.38 -26.68
CA GLY A 1002 0.51 6.93 -25.68
C GLY A 1002 1.33 5.71 -26.10
N PHE A 1003 2.55 5.65 -25.56
CA PHE A 1003 3.51 4.58 -25.79
C PHE A 1003 4.54 4.51 -24.66
N ILE A 1004 5.23 3.39 -24.58
CA ILE A 1004 6.37 3.13 -23.68
C ILE A 1004 7.64 2.94 -24.51
N LEU A 1005 8.73 3.58 -24.12
CA LEU A 1005 10.06 3.43 -24.72
C LEU A 1005 11.00 2.69 -23.76
N LEU A 1006 11.62 1.60 -24.19
CA LEU A 1006 12.55 0.79 -23.39
C LEU A 1006 13.78 0.36 -24.22
N PRO A 1007 14.92 0.02 -23.59
CA PRO A 1007 16.09 -0.48 -24.29
C PRO A 1007 15.87 -1.93 -24.74
N ASP A 1008 16.20 -2.22 -26.00
CA ASP A 1008 16.13 -3.58 -26.57
C ASP A 1008 17.28 -4.43 -26.03
N MET A 1009 17.06 -5.74 -25.88
CA MET A 1009 18.05 -6.71 -25.40
C MET A 1009 19.32 -6.80 -26.26
N LYS A 1010 19.25 -6.38 -27.53
CA LYS A 1010 20.41 -6.31 -28.42
C LYS A 1010 21.41 -5.26 -27.97
N TRP A 1011 20.97 -4.25 -27.22
CA TRP A 1011 21.84 -3.18 -26.75
C TRP A 1011 22.41 -3.50 -25.37
N ASP A 1012 23.72 -3.29 -25.21
CA ASP A 1012 24.44 -3.47 -23.94
C ASP A 1012 24.18 -2.36 -22.92
N THR A 1013 23.38 -1.34 -23.27
CA THR A 1013 23.08 -0.13 -22.48
C THR A 1013 24.30 0.76 -22.17
N VAL A 1014 25.47 0.42 -22.70
CA VAL A 1014 26.75 1.08 -22.39
C VAL A 1014 27.31 1.78 -23.64
N THR A 1015 27.29 1.12 -24.80
CA THR A 1015 27.88 1.68 -26.04
C THR A 1015 26.84 2.44 -26.86
N LEU A 1016 26.94 3.77 -26.91
CA LEU A 1016 26.00 4.62 -27.64
C LEU A 1016 26.00 4.36 -29.16
N GLU A 1017 27.12 3.88 -29.72
CA GLU A 1017 27.22 3.53 -31.14
C GLU A 1017 26.30 2.37 -31.54
N ASN A 1018 26.03 1.44 -30.60
CA ASN A 1018 25.14 0.28 -30.80
C ASN A 1018 23.75 0.52 -30.21
N LEU A 1019 23.36 1.78 -29.96
CA LEU A 1019 22.07 2.10 -29.34
C LEU A 1019 20.91 1.44 -30.08
N TYR A 1020 20.09 0.72 -29.32
CA TYR A 1020 18.89 0.04 -29.81
C TYR A 1020 17.78 0.16 -28.75
N LEU A 1021 16.71 0.88 -29.09
CA LEU A 1021 15.51 1.03 -28.26
C LEU A 1021 14.28 0.53 -29.02
N ILE A 1022 13.23 0.22 -28.27
CA ILE A 1022 11.93 -0.19 -28.80
C ILE A 1022 10.83 0.64 -28.13
N ALA A 1023 9.91 1.15 -28.95
CA ALA A 1023 8.74 1.90 -28.52
C ALA A 1023 7.47 1.05 -28.75
N ILE A 1024 6.78 0.70 -27.67
CA ILE A 1024 5.58 -0.13 -27.67
C ILE A 1024 4.36 0.76 -27.44
N VAL A 1025 3.39 0.72 -28.34
CA VAL A 1025 2.18 1.58 -28.27
C VAL A 1025 1.15 0.99 -27.30
N HIS A 1026 0.42 1.83 -26.55
CA HIS A 1026 -0.65 1.35 -25.65
C HIS A 1026 -1.89 0.81 -26.38
N ARG A 1027 -2.20 1.37 -27.55
CA ARG A 1027 -3.28 0.92 -28.44
C ARG A 1027 -3.08 -0.54 -28.86
N ARG A 1028 -4.09 -1.36 -28.60
CA ARG A 1028 -4.11 -2.82 -28.88
C ARG A 1028 -4.80 -3.18 -30.20
N ASP A 1029 -5.44 -2.21 -30.83
CA ASP A 1029 -6.14 -2.37 -32.09
C ASP A 1029 -5.19 -2.35 -33.30
N ILE A 1030 -3.95 -1.88 -33.12
CA ILE A 1030 -2.93 -1.85 -34.16
C ILE A 1030 -2.02 -3.06 -34.02
N ARG A 1031 -2.22 -4.10 -34.83
CA ARG A 1031 -1.41 -5.33 -34.80
C ARG A 1031 -0.24 -5.23 -35.77
N CYS A 1032 -0.48 -4.70 -36.97
CA CYS A 1032 0.51 -4.57 -38.02
C CYS A 1032 0.37 -3.25 -38.80
N ILE A 1033 1.29 -3.01 -39.75
CA ILE A 1033 1.27 -1.82 -40.60
C ILE A 1033 -0.05 -1.71 -41.40
N ARG A 1034 -0.71 -2.82 -41.74
CA ARG A 1034 -1.99 -2.79 -42.48
C ARG A 1034 -3.17 -2.23 -41.70
N ASP A 1035 -3.08 -2.18 -40.37
CA ASP A 1035 -4.11 -1.59 -39.51
C ASP A 1035 -3.97 -0.07 -39.41
N LEU A 1036 -2.87 0.50 -39.92
CA LEU A 1036 -2.65 1.95 -39.89
C LEU A 1036 -3.55 2.70 -40.87
N ASN A 1037 -4.15 3.79 -40.38
CA ASN A 1037 -5.02 4.69 -41.11
C ASN A 1037 -4.77 6.14 -40.64
N ASP A 1038 -5.51 7.09 -41.16
CA ASP A 1038 -5.41 8.51 -40.81
C ASP A 1038 -5.70 8.82 -39.32
N SER A 1039 -6.58 8.06 -38.67
CA SER A 1039 -6.85 8.21 -37.24
C SER A 1039 -5.64 7.91 -36.36
N HIS A 1040 -4.64 7.20 -36.89
CA HIS A 1040 -3.38 6.87 -36.22
C HIS A 1040 -2.29 7.93 -36.42
N LEU A 1041 -2.50 8.92 -37.30
CA LEU A 1041 -1.51 9.96 -37.60
C LEU A 1041 -1.09 10.78 -36.35
N PRO A 1042 -1.99 11.17 -35.43
CA PRO A 1042 -1.59 11.87 -34.20
C PRO A 1042 -0.65 11.03 -33.33
N LEU A 1043 -0.89 9.71 -33.23
CA LEU A 1043 -0.05 8.79 -32.47
C LEU A 1043 1.35 8.68 -33.09
N LEU A 1044 1.44 8.47 -34.40
CA LEU A 1044 2.74 8.32 -35.09
C LEU A 1044 3.56 9.61 -35.02
N LYS A 1045 2.92 10.77 -35.16
CA LYS A 1045 3.56 12.08 -34.98
C LYS A 1045 4.02 12.31 -33.54
N ASN A 1046 3.23 11.90 -32.55
CA ASN A 1046 3.58 12.02 -31.14
C ASN A 1046 4.78 11.13 -30.80
N LEU A 1047 4.76 9.86 -31.23
CA LEU A 1047 5.89 8.91 -31.14
C LEU A 1047 7.17 9.54 -31.67
N ARG A 1048 7.14 9.98 -32.94
CA ARG A 1048 8.29 10.62 -33.60
C ARG A 1048 8.80 11.82 -32.81
N ARG A 1049 7.91 12.76 -32.44
CA ARG A 1049 8.28 13.99 -31.74
C ARG A 1049 8.90 13.71 -30.37
N GLN A 1050 8.25 12.86 -29.57
CA GLN A 1050 8.68 12.56 -28.20
C GLN A 1050 10.01 11.79 -28.19
N ILE A 1051 10.19 10.81 -29.08
CA ILE A 1051 11.45 10.04 -29.17
C ILE A 1051 12.62 10.95 -29.59
N LEU A 1052 12.43 11.76 -30.64
CA LEU A 1052 13.48 12.66 -31.13
C LEU A 1052 13.83 13.79 -30.15
N GLN A 1053 12.93 14.13 -29.22
CA GLN A 1053 13.20 15.08 -28.14
C GLN A 1053 13.88 14.41 -26.94
N PHE A 1054 13.39 13.23 -26.53
CA PHE A 1054 13.83 12.57 -25.31
C PHE A 1054 15.21 11.91 -25.44
N VAL A 1055 15.49 11.21 -26.53
CA VAL A 1055 16.73 10.42 -26.68
C VAL A 1055 17.99 11.32 -26.63
N PRO A 1056 18.05 12.46 -27.35
CA PRO A 1056 19.18 13.40 -27.23
C PRO A 1056 19.30 14.07 -25.85
N GLN A 1057 18.19 14.25 -25.13
CA GLN A 1057 18.22 14.80 -23.76
C GLN A 1057 18.80 13.79 -22.75
N LYS A 1058 18.49 12.51 -22.93
CA LYS A 1058 18.94 11.44 -22.02
C LYS A 1058 20.37 11.00 -22.30
N TYR A 1059 20.77 10.92 -23.56
CA TYR A 1059 22.09 10.44 -23.97
C TYR A 1059 22.90 11.56 -24.62
N SER A 1060 23.75 12.20 -23.81
CA SER A 1060 24.67 13.25 -24.27
C SER A 1060 25.65 12.68 -25.30
N GLY A 1061 25.54 13.13 -26.56
CA GLY A 1061 26.40 12.68 -27.66
C GLY A 1061 25.66 12.18 -28.89
N ILE A 1062 24.32 12.05 -28.83
CA ILE A 1062 23.48 11.68 -29.98
C ILE A 1062 22.65 12.87 -30.41
N ARG A 1063 22.71 13.22 -31.70
CA ARG A 1063 21.83 14.25 -32.27
C ARG A 1063 20.52 13.64 -32.78
N SER A 1064 19.46 14.44 -32.86
CA SER A 1064 18.15 13.98 -33.36
C SER A 1064 18.19 13.50 -34.81
N ASP A 1065 19.07 14.07 -35.64
CA ASP A 1065 19.31 13.67 -37.04
C ASP A 1065 20.15 12.40 -37.19
N GLU A 1066 20.78 11.93 -36.09
CA GLU A 1066 21.55 10.68 -36.05
C GLU A 1066 20.72 9.47 -35.61
N LEU A 1067 19.42 9.66 -35.37
CA LEU A 1067 18.48 8.62 -34.98
C LEU A 1067 17.68 8.12 -36.18
N ARG A 1068 17.56 6.80 -36.27
CA ARG A 1068 16.72 6.11 -37.25
C ARG A 1068 15.57 5.40 -36.56
N LEU A 1069 14.34 5.77 -36.95
CA LEU A 1069 13.09 5.18 -36.46
C LEU A 1069 12.46 4.33 -37.57
N PHE A 1070 12.21 3.05 -37.32
CA PHE A 1070 11.64 2.14 -38.31
C PHE A 1070 10.75 1.06 -37.70
N VAL A 1071 9.89 0.48 -38.52
CA VAL A 1071 8.95 -0.58 -38.16
C VAL A 1071 9.23 -1.82 -38.99
N HIS A 1072 9.30 -2.99 -38.37
CA HIS A 1072 9.33 -4.26 -39.08
C HIS A 1072 7.92 -4.69 -39.48
N HIS A 1073 7.74 -5.05 -40.75
CA HIS A 1073 6.53 -5.71 -41.19
C HIS A 1073 6.79 -7.22 -41.27
N LEU A 1074 6.40 -7.94 -40.22
CA LEU A 1074 6.39 -9.40 -40.23
C LEU A 1074 5.06 -9.86 -39.64
N PRO A 1075 4.15 -10.47 -40.44
CA PRO A 1075 2.82 -10.85 -39.97
C PRO A 1075 2.80 -11.82 -38.78
N SER A 1076 3.92 -12.47 -38.46
CA SER A 1076 4.07 -13.32 -37.26
C SER A 1076 4.37 -12.55 -35.96
N TYR A 1077 4.46 -11.22 -36.01
CA TYR A 1077 4.49 -10.33 -34.83
C TYR A 1077 3.19 -9.53 -34.72
N TYR A 1078 2.64 -9.46 -33.50
CA TYR A 1078 1.22 -9.16 -33.27
C TYR A 1078 0.92 -7.84 -32.55
N HIS A 1079 1.93 -7.02 -32.31
CA HIS A 1079 1.77 -5.72 -31.65
C HIS A 1079 2.65 -4.68 -32.32
N PHE A 1080 2.06 -3.56 -32.72
CA PHE A 1080 2.77 -2.49 -33.39
C PHE A 1080 3.80 -1.84 -32.46
N HIS A 1081 5.06 -1.80 -32.91
CA HIS A 1081 6.17 -1.20 -32.19
C HIS A 1081 7.15 -0.54 -33.16
N VAL A 1082 7.85 0.49 -32.68
CA VAL A 1082 8.84 1.24 -33.46
C VAL A 1082 10.22 0.98 -32.87
N HIS A 1083 11.18 0.61 -33.70
CA HIS A 1083 12.59 0.49 -33.32
C HIS A 1083 13.29 1.83 -33.49
N VAL A 1084 14.17 2.17 -32.54
CA VAL A 1084 14.97 3.39 -32.55
C VAL A 1084 16.43 3.01 -32.44
N THR A 1085 17.25 3.46 -33.39
CA THR A 1085 18.65 3.05 -33.49
C THR A 1085 19.53 4.22 -33.90
N HIS A 1086 20.82 4.14 -33.56
CA HIS A 1086 21.81 5.11 -34.01
C HIS A 1086 22.26 4.81 -35.45
N LEU A 1087 22.43 5.84 -36.29
CA LEU A 1087 22.81 5.68 -37.70
C LEU A 1087 24.15 4.94 -37.91
N ARG A 1088 25.06 5.00 -36.93
CA ARG A 1088 26.38 4.31 -36.97
C ARG A 1088 26.32 2.82 -36.60
N ASN A 1089 25.14 2.28 -36.31
CA ASN A 1089 25.01 0.87 -35.96
C ASN A 1089 25.07 -0.02 -37.22
N ASP A 1090 26.24 -0.60 -37.48
CA ASP A 1090 26.53 -1.44 -38.66
C ASP A 1090 25.71 -2.74 -38.70
N THR A 1091 25.20 -3.22 -37.56
CA THR A 1091 24.46 -4.50 -37.48
C THR A 1091 23.16 -4.51 -38.29
N ILE A 1092 22.64 -3.32 -38.65
CA ILE A 1092 21.37 -3.14 -39.34
C ILE A 1092 21.55 -2.92 -40.84
N ALA A 1093 22.79 -2.70 -41.33
CA ALA A 1093 23.07 -2.53 -42.76
C ALA A 1093 22.48 -3.69 -43.60
N GLY A 1094 22.39 -4.92 -43.06
CA GLY A 1094 21.74 -6.06 -43.71
C GLY A 1094 20.21 -6.14 -43.57
N GLY A 1095 19.60 -5.51 -42.56
CA GLY A 1095 18.15 -5.58 -42.30
C GLY A 1095 17.31 -4.60 -43.12
N ILE A 1096 17.85 -3.42 -43.42
CA ILE A 1096 17.18 -2.41 -44.26
C ILE A 1096 17.45 -2.68 -45.75
N ALA A 1097 18.58 -3.30 -46.09
CA ALA A 1097 18.95 -3.59 -47.48
C ALA A 1097 18.01 -4.58 -48.19
N ILE A 1098 17.16 -5.33 -47.48
CA ILE A 1098 16.37 -6.43 -48.06
C ILE A 1098 14.93 -6.43 -47.51
N ALA A 1099 14.19 -5.33 -47.71
CA ALA A 1099 12.72 -5.28 -47.55
C ALA A 1099 12.17 -5.73 -46.17
N LYS A 1100 12.93 -5.53 -45.09
CA LYS A 1100 12.55 -5.98 -43.74
C LYS A 1100 11.97 -4.87 -42.86
N ALA A 1101 12.11 -3.60 -43.25
CA ALA A 1101 11.75 -2.47 -42.41
C ALA A 1101 11.21 -1.27 -43.23
N TYR A 1102 10.24 -0.56 -42.68
CA TYR A 1102 9.66 0.67 -43.20
C TYR A 1102 10.05 1.83 -42.28
N LEU A 1103 10.54 2.95 -42.83
CA LEU A 1103 10.86 4.12 -42.01
C LEU A 1103 9.57 4.75 -41.47
N LEU A 1104 9.62 5.21 -40.22
CA LEU A 1104 8.46 5.85 -39.60
C LEU A 1104 8.04 7.13 -40.36
N ASP A 1105 9.01 7.88 -40.88
CA ASP A 1105 8.76 9.09 -41.67
C ASP A 1105 8.01 8.77 -42.97
N ASP A 1106 8.43 7.73 -43.70
CA ASP A 1106 7.73 7.26 -44.91
C ASP A 1106 6.30 6.81 -44.59
N ILE A 1107 6.09 6.17 -43.44
CA ILE A 1107 4.75 5.75 -42.99
C ILE A 1107 3.85 6.96 -42.76
N ILE A 1108 4.36 7.97 -42.06
CA ILE A 1108 3.62 9.22 -41.79
C ILE A 1108 3.30 9.93 -43.10
N GLU A 1109 4.30 10.10 -43.98
CA GLU A 1109 4.13 10.78 -45.27
C GLU A 1109 3.14 10.06 -46.20
N ASN A 1110 3.19 8.73 -46.24
CA ASN A 1110 2.27 7.93 -47.05
C ASN A 1110 0.81 8.08 -46.59
N LEU A 1111 0.58 8.06 -45.28
CA LEU A 1111 -0.77 8.26 -44.70
C LEU A 1111 -1.28 9.70 -44.90
N GLU A 1112 -0.39 10.69 -44.92
CA GLU A 1112 -0.75 12.09 -45.21
C GLU A 1112 -1.14 12.30 -46.68
N LYS A 1113 -0.45 11.64 -47.62
CA LYS A 1113 -0.57 11.92 -49.05
C LYS A 1113 -1.58 11.04 -49.80
N PHE A 1114 -1.72 9.76 -49.45
CA PHE A 1114 -2.33 8.74 -50.34
C PHE A 1114 -3.63 8.08 -49.83
N ALA A 1115 -4.41 8.81 -49.02
CA ALA A 1115 -5.74 8.44 -48.49
C ALA A 1115 -5.77 7.47 -47.27
N GLN A 1116 -6.94 7.43 -46.60
CA GLN A 1116 -7.16 6.84 -45.26
C GLN A 1116 -6.82 5.34 -45.14
N ASP A 1117 -6.87 4.58 -46.23
CA ASP A 1117 -6.66 3.13 -46.26
C ASP A 1117 -5.43 2.71 -47.09
N TYR A 1118 -4.42 3.58 -47.23
CA TYR A 1118 -3.25 3.33 -48.08
C TYR A 1118 -2.61 1.94 -47.87
N TYR A 1119 -2.30 1.59 -46.61
CA TYR A 1119 -1.64 0.32 -46.28
C TYR A 1119 -2.53 -0.91 -46.43
N LYS A 1120 -3.86 -0.74 -46.50
CA LYS A 1120 -4.77 -1.84 -46.86
C LYS A 1120 -4.70 -2.17 -48.34
N LYS A 1121 -4.37 -1.20 -49.20
CA LYS A 1121 -4.40 -1.34 -50.67
C LYS A 1121 -3.03 -1.56 -51.30
N VAL A 1122 -1.95 -1.23 -50.59
CA VAL A 1122 -0.59 -1.41 -51.10
C VAL A 1122 -0.14 -2.87 -51.00
N THR A 1123 0.75 -3.25 -51.93
CA THR A 1123 1.47 -4.52 -51.83
C THR A 1123 2.69 -4.31 -50.93
N LEU A 1124 2.79 -5.12 -49.88
CA LEU A 1124 3.90 -5.08 -48.93
C LEU A 1124 4.85 -6.25 -49.18
N THR A 1125 6.08 -6.14 -48.72
CA THR A 1125 7.10 -7.18 -48.87
C THR A 1125 7.78 -7.44 -47.54
N TYR A 1126 8.05 -8.70 -47.24
CA TYR A 1126 8.78 -9.11 -46.04
C TYR A 1126 9.50 -10.44 -46.27
N ILE A 1127 10.38 -10.82 -45.34
CA ILE A 1127 11.17 -12.04 -45.45
C ILE A 1127 10.64 -13.11 -44.50
N LEU A 1128 10.39 -14.31 -45.01
CA LEU A 1128 10.11 -15.51 -44.22
C LEU A 1128 11.26 -16.52 -44.29
N GLY A 1129 11.52 -17.22 -43.19
CA GLY A 1129 12.38 -18.41 -43.19
C GLY A 1129 11.56 -19.66 -43.51
N GLU A 1130 12.21 -20.71 -44.01
CA GLU A 1130 11.56 -21.97 -44.39
C GLU A 1130 10.77 -22.62 -43.24
N ASN A 1131 11.23 -22.46 -42.00
CA ASN A 1131 10.58 -23.02 -40.82
C ASN A 1131 9.46 -22.14 -40.24
N ASP A 1132 9.15 -20.99 -40.85
CA ASP A 1132 8.01 -20.16 -40.41
C ASP A 1132 6.69 -20.86 -40.79
N PRO A 1133 5.71 -21.00 -39.87
CA PRO A 1133 4.44 -21.65 -40.17
C PRO A 1133 3.66 -21.02 -41.34
N LEU A 1134 3.89 -19.74 -41.63
CA LEU A 1134 3.26 -19.03 -42.74
C LEU A 1134 3.93 -19.34 -44.09
N PHE A 1135 5.18 -19.81 -44.08
CA PHE A 1135 5.98 -20.01 -45.29
C PHE A 1135 5.39 -21.07 -46.25
N PRO A 1136 4.96 -22.27 -45.82
CA PRO A 1136 4.37 -23.26 -46.71
C PRO A 1136 3.15 -22.71 -47.48
N GLN A 1137 2.24 -22.03 -46.77
CA GLN A 1137 1.04 -21.45 -47.36
C GLN A 1137 1.36 -20.36 -48.40
N MET A 1138 2.41 -19.56 -48.13
CA MET A 1138 2.88 -18.52 -49.05
C MET A 1138 3.61 -19.09 -50.28
N ASN A 1139 4.33 -20.19 -50.09
CA ASN A 1139 5.06 -20.86 -51.15
C ASN A 1139 4.09 -21.55 -52.13
N ASP A 1140 3.03 -22.18 -51.63
CA ASP A 1140 2.03 -22.90 -52.43
C ASP A 1140 1.28 -21.99 -53.42
N ILE A 1141 1.07 -20.71 -53.07
CA ILE A 1141 0.40 -19.72 -53.93
C ILE A 1141 1.37 -18.92 -54.82
N GLY A 1142 2.67 -19.24 -54.80
CA GLY A 1142 3.67 -18.54 -55.61
C GLY A 1142 3.92 -17.09 -55.19
N ALA A 1143 3.69 -16.73 -53.92
CA ALA A 1143 3.93 -15.38 -53.40
C ALA A 1143 5.44 -15.05 -53.21
N ARG A 1144 6.31 -16.04 -53.44
CA ARG A 1144 7.77 -15.93 -53.36
C ARG A 1144 8.33 -15.13 -54.52
N VAL A 1145 9.18 -14.17 -54.21
CA VAL A 1145 10.13 -13.58 -55.17
C VAL A 1145 11.47 -14.26 -54.92
N THR A 1146 12.00 -14.97 -55.93
CA THR A 1146 13.38 -15.47 -55.88
C THR A 1146 14.32 -14.28 -55.92
N VAL A 1147 14.85 -13.92 -54.75
CA VAL A 1147 16.01 -13.04 -54.66
C VAL A 1147 17.18 -13.97 -54.37
N ASP A 1148 18.13 -14.06 -55.30
CA ASP A 1148 19.44 -14.61 -54.97
C ASP A 1148 20.11 -13.60 -54.00
N VAL A 1149 20.15 -13.93 -52.71
CA VAL A 1149 20.65 -13.08 -51.59
C VAL A 1149 21.99 -13.57 -51.06
#